data_AF-A0A7W1G6P4-F1
#
_entry.id   AF-A0A7W1G6P4-F1
#
_cell.length_a   1.000
_cell.length_b   1.000
_cell.length_c   1.000
_cell.angle_alpha   90.00
_cell.angle_beta   90.00
_cell.angle_gamma   90.00
#
_symmetry.space_group_name_H-M   'P 1'
#
loop_
_entity.id
_entity.type
_entity.pdbx_description
1 polymer ?
#
loop_
_entity_poly.entity_id
_entity_poly.type
_entity_poly.pdbx_seq_one_letter_code
_entity_poly.pdbx_strand_id
1 'polypeptide(L)'
;MHTGLSATTSVGRFGRFTEDAGNRTVGLNTCVANDVAIHTLGRYAKLIGEPAVGPKVTTTIIANDWCGRTIALKTRGETQRIDLRTSLPGPMFTTPGKRWGFDWAVGASFTDIESLPDGKMLHAWGTIVKPPQVLLCHHGETPCLVLTSKRATSLEVITHEHWWFTFAGAGARIMIVPLINVADAPRTKELVSLWLDLLARPPVTVREEFAFHDDELTIVAHAEDAAGRPVKACPVAPMAALLGDGPFQRLQSGVPLLTTYNGPYTVIPGATRCTRTIRMEWLKAHLAYTRPVQGPLSPLPHELVYAGDISWDESYPMDALLSLRVWAPLAGVIPKPMWEAVKARVTMPTPSSFRKTMQRYVEPSVKRAWLKDKTLFGQWGEVSYDTDWYTGLTLSGMWLSATCADPKISQAAQKLYKGLKDARDEMIGYCRIFSDWAFDGAFTDPRGEGYDYDCSHNGIEGILAEAKMRASEGDVAGRDFCYYIAARFAVCFLAAYPLAQLHRTHKWILNPPADLEHGMWGLRACRERWGSYALTANSKSWPPLFPEYCQLLKTYGPLAELTRLAKIQEQRVPERYADWLLFYLGKELAEKIRAGNEDPSSGQEQREQSAVFYHVGPDVMQRLWVLDEDGASVERRFQTAMPPAEQALCRAGAKLMS
;
A
#
# COMPACT_ATOMS: atom_id res chain seq x y z
N MET A 1 8.45 11.14 -23.07
CA MET A 1 7.95 10.53 -21.82
C MET A 1 7.13 9.31 -22.16
N HIS A 2 7.14 8.28 -21.32
CA HIS A 2 6.32 7.09 -21.41
C HIS A 2 4.99 7.29 -20.70
N THR A 3 3.95 6.54 -21.11
CA THR A 3 2.65 6.53 -20.43
C THR A 3 2.74 5.77 -19.11
N GLY A 4 2.40 6.43 -18.01
CA GLY A 4 2.32 5.86 -16.66
C GLY A 4 0.94 5.28 -16.34
N LEU A 5 0.50 5.45 -15.09
CA LEU A 5 -0.79 4.99 -14.62
C LEU A 5 -1.93 5.97 -14.97
N SER A 6 -3.11 5.45 -15.22
CA SER A 6 -4.33 6.21 -15.52
C SER A 6 -5.58 5.34 -15.35
N ALA A 7 -6.75 5.93 -15.59
CA ALA A 7 -8.03 5.21 -15.57
C ALA A 7 -8.16 4.05 -16.57
N THR A 8 -7.28 3.96 -17.58
CA THR A 8 -7.26 2.82 -18.52
C THR A 8 -6.31 1.71 -18.09
N THR A 9 -5.46 1.96 -17.11
CA THR A 9 -4.42 1.02 -16.69
C THR A 9 -4.64 0.43 -15.32
N SER A 10 -5.31 1.19 -14.44
CA SER A 10 -5.34 0.94 -13.01
C SER A 10 -6.69 1.34 -12.41
N VAL A 11 -7.11 0.61 -11.37
CA VAL A 11 -8.40 0.74 -10.72
C VAL A 11 -8.36 1.03 -9.22
N GLY A 12 -7.20 0.95 -8.56
CA GLY A 12 -7.01 1.31 -7.13
C GLY A 12 -8.21 0.96 -6.25
N ARG A 13 -8.36 -0.33 -5.90
CA ARG A 13 -9.61 -0.85 -5.31
C ARG A 13 -9.46 -1.31 -3.88
N PHE A 14 -10.54 -1.10 -3.11
CA PHE A 14 -10.81 -1.71 -1.82
C PHE A 14 -11.97 -2.71 -1.93
N GLY A 15 -11.86 -3.88 -1.29
CA GLY A 15 -12.98 -4.82 -1.11
C GLY A 15 -13.15 -5.89 -2.22
N ARG A 16 -13.92 -6.94 -1.92
CA ARG A 16 -13.79 -8.30 -2.51
C ARG A 16 -14.01 -8.34 -4.01
N PHE A 17 -13.32 -9.28 -4.65
CA PHE A 17 -13.53 -9.64 -6.05
C PHE A 17 -14.38 -10.92 -6.12
N THR A 18 -15.68 -10.78 -5.94
CA THR A 18 -16.66 -11.77 -6.44
C THR A 18 -17.70 -11.00 -7.25
N GLU A 19 -18.45 -11.66 -8.14
CA GLU A 19 -19.56 -11.02 -8.87
C GLU A 19 -20.61 -10.42 -7.91
N ASP A 20 -20.68 -10.93 -6.67
CA ASP A 20 -21.70 -10.62 -5.67
C ASP A 20 -21.21 -9.74 -4.49
N ALA A 21 -19.90 -9.68 -4.24
CA ALA A 21 -19.34 -8.92 -3.13
C ALA A 21 -19.10 -7.46 -3.54
N GLY A 22 -19.67 -6.56 -2.74
CA GLY A 22 -19.86 -5.17 -3.11
C GLY A 22 -18.56 -4.38 -3.19
N ASN A 23 -18.18 -4.00 -4.41
CA ASN A 23 -17.43 -2.77 -4.69
C ASN A 23 -18.32 -1.56 -4.33
N ARG A 24 -18.79 -1.47 -3.08
CA ARG A 24 -19.65 -0.40 -2.54
C ARG A 24 -18.83 0.54 -1.69
N THR A 25 -17.89 0.00 -0.93
CA THR A 25 -17.01 0.76 -0.04
C THR A 25 -15.84 1.38 -0.78
N VAL A 26 -15.47 2.62 -0.44
CA VAL A 26 -14.28 3.34 -0.92
C VAL A 26 -13.67 4.09 0.26
N GLY A 27 -12.39 3.83 0.54
CA GLY A 27 -11.61 4.66 1.46
C GLY A 27 -11.21 5.97 0.77
N LEU A 28 -11.59 7.10 1.33
CA LEU A 28 -11.20 8.44 0.88
C LEU A 28 -10.18 9.04 1.85
N ASN A 29 -9.64 10.21 1.52
CA ASN A 29 -8.62 10.85 2.33
C ASN A 29 -9.06 11.14 3.77
N THR A 30 -10.32 11.51 4.00
CA THR A 30 -10.83 11.95 5.32
C THR A 30 -11.95 11.08 5.88
N CYS A 31 -12.47 10.14 5.08
CA CYS A 31 -13.65 9.37 5.44
C CYS A 31 -13.75 8.11 4.61
N VAL A 32 -14.76 7.30 4.90
CA VAL A 32 -15.14 6.15 4.10
C VAL A 32 -16.50 6.41 3.48
N ALA A 33 -16.64 6.08 2.22
CA ALA A 33 -17.96 6.00 1.60
C ALA A 33 -18.37 4.53 1.49
N ASN A 34 -19.57 4.18 1.97
CA ASN A 34 -20.22 2.91 1.68
C ASN A 34 -21.45 3.18 0.83
N ASP A 35 -21.31 2.92 -0.48
CA ASP A 35 -22.24 3.41 -1.50
C ASP A 35 -22.36 4.95 -1.46
N VAL A 36 -23.47 5.49 -0.93
CA VAL A 36 -23.70 6.94 -0.79
C VAL A 36 -23.54 7.44 0.64
N ALA A 37 -23.46 6.53 1.62
CA ALA A 37 -23.34 6.85 3.02
C ALA A 37 -21.88 7.16 3.38
N ILE A 38 -21.67 8.23 4.13
CA ILE A 38 -20.34 8.68 4.58
C ILE A 38 -20.14 8.25 6.03
N HIS A 39 -18.99 7.64 6.31
CA HIS A 39 -18.61 7.21 7.64
C HIS A 39 -17.25 7.79 8.06
N THR A 40 -17.05 7.97 9.36
CA THR A 40 -15.73 8.24 9.94
C THR A 40 -14.80 7.05 9.70
N LEU A 41 -13.49 7.30 9.68
CA LEU A 41 -12.49 6.23 9.78
C LEU A 41 -12.32 5.80 11.24
N GLY A 42 -11.87 4.56 11.47
CA GLY A 42 -11.70 3.98 12.81
C GLY A 42 -12.36 2.60 12.97
N ARG A 43 -11.94 1.88 14.02
CA ARG A 43 -12.41 0.50 14.33
C ARG A 43 -13.92 0.39 14.44
N TYR A 44 -14.57 1.47 14.86
CA TYR A 44 -16.02 1.63 14.88
C TYR A 44 -16.36 2.84 14.03
N ALA A 45 -16.45 2.66 12.72
CA ALA A 45 -16.85 3.74 11.83
C ALA A 45 -18.26 4.20 12.18
N LYS A 46 -18.41 5.50 12.38
CA LYS A 46 -19.68 6.13 12.72
C LYS A 46 -20.26 6.76 11.47
N LEU A 47 -21.56 6.60 11.26
CA LEU A 47 -22.24 7.28 10.17
C LEU A 47 -22.14 8.79 10.39
N ILE A 48 -21.69 9.51 9.37
CA ILE A 48 -21.70 10.98 9.31
C ILE A 48 -23.02 11.43 8.69
N GLY A 49 -23.42 10.81 7.59
CA GLY A 49 -24.69 11.09 6.92
C GLY A 49 -24.72 10.59 5.48
N GLU A 50 -25.81 10.91 4.78
CA GLU A 50 -26.05 10.52 3.39
C GLU A 50 -26.92 11.55 2.65
N PRO A 51 -26.92 11.56 1.30
CA PRO A 51 -27.82 12.41 0.53
C PRO A 51 -29.30 12.13 0.85
N ALA A 52 -30.11 13.18 0.96
CA ALA A 52 -31.54 13.08 1.28
C ALA A 52 -32.37 12.66 0.04
N VAL A 53 -32.30 11.38 -0.34
CA VAL A 53 -32.86 10.85 -1.60
C VAL A 53 -34.04 9.88 -1.45
N GLY A 54 -34.52 9.64 -0.23
CA GLY A 54 -35.65 8.76 0.06
C GLY A 54 -35.37 7.27 -0.24
N PRO A 55 -36.34 6.36 -0.02
CA PRO A 55 -36.09 4.91 -0.04
C PRO A 55 -36.05 4.29 -1.44
N LYS A 56 -36.43 5.02 -2.49
CA LYS A 56 -36.51 4.50 -3.87
C LYS A 56 -35.40 5.09 -4.72
N VAL A 57 -34.21 4.53 -4.56
CA VAL A 57 -33.00 4.98 -5.25
C VAL A 57 -32.34 3.83 -5.98
N THR A 58 -31.71 4.15 -7.10
CA THR A 58 -30.87 3.21 -7.83
C THR A 58 -29.50 3.82 -8.00
N THR A 59 -28.47 3.13 -7.50
CA THR A 59 -27.09 3.52 -7.69
C THR A 59 -26.50 2.82 -8.91
N THR A 60 -25.78 3.56 -9.76
CA THR A 60 -25.05 3.00 -10.90
C THR A 60 -23.62 3.54 -10.90
N ILE A 61 -22.63 2.67 -11.04
CA ILE A 61 -21.24 3.08 -11.18
C ILE A 61 -21.01 3.66 -12.58
N ILE A 62 -20.60 4.92 -12.67
CA ILE A 62 -20.29 5.58 -13.95
C ILE A 62 -18.83 5.39 -14.33
N ALA A 63 -17.94 5.52 -13.35
CA ALA A 63 -16.50 5.39 -13.53
C ALA A 63 -15.89 4.76 -12.28
N ASN A 64 -14.90 3.89 -12.48
CA ASN A 64 -14.15 3.25 -11.42
C ASN A 64 -12.71 3.11 -11.89
N ASP A 65 -11.80 3.83 -11.24
CA ASP A 65 -10.39 3.93 -11.61
C ASP A 65 -9.52 4.09 -10.36
N TRP A 66 -8.21 4.14 -10.56
CA TRP A 66 -7.21 4.26 -9.49
C TRP A 66 -7.25 5.51 -8.60
N CYS A 67 -8.15 6.45 -8.88
CA CYS A 67 -8.45 7.57 -7.99
C CYS A 67 -9.75 7.36 -7.21
N GLY A 68 -10.45 6.24 -7.38
CA GLY A 68 -11.73 5.92 -6.74
C GLY A 68 -12.89 5.80 -7.74
N ARG A 69 -14.08 6.28 -7.36
CA ARG A 69 -15.32 6.00 -8.09
C ARG A 69 -16.19 7.23 -8.31
N THR A 70 -16.92 7.23 -9.42
CA THR A 70 -18.08 8.09 -9.64
C THR A 70 -19.35 7.24 -9.73
N ILE A 71 -20.39 7.67 -9.02
CA ILE A 71 -21.72 7.03 -9.05
C ILE A 71 -22.80 8.01 -9.53
N ALA A 72 -23.78 7.46 -10.25
CA ALA A 72 -25.05 8.09 -10.55
C ALA A 72 -26.10 7.56 -9.59
N LEU A 73 -26.69 8.45 -8.82
CA LEU A 73 -27.78 8.17 -7.90
C LEU A 73 -29.09 8.64 -8.55
N LYS A 74 -29.90 7.68 -8.99
CA LYS A 74 -31.17 7.93 -9.70
C LYS A 74 -32.33 7.89 -8.73
N THR A 75 -33.13 8.94 -8.73
CA THR A 75 -34.40 9.05 -8.00
C THR A 75 -35.56 9.20 -9.01
N ARG A 76 -36.79 9.46 -8.56
CA ARG A 76 -37.93 9.70 -9.46
C ARG A 76 -37.76 11.01 -10.26
N GLY A 77 -37.12 10.90 -11.42
CA GLY A 77 -36.97 11.99 -12.40
C GLY A 77 -35.67 12.79 -12.31
N GLU A 78 -34.78 12.49 -11.36
CA GLU A 78 -33.51 13.18 -11.17
C GLU A 78 -32.34 12.20 -11.11
N THR A 79 -31.16 12.65 -11.54
CA THR A 79 -29.92 11.87 -11.44
C THR A 79 -28.82 12.75 -10.85
N GLN A 80 -28.46 12.45 -9.61
CA GLN A 80 -27.35 13.11 -8.93
C GLN A 80 -26.05 12.38 -9.27
N ARG A 81 -24.97 13.14 -9.50
CA ARG A 81 -23.62 12.58 -9.62
C ARG A 81 -22.90 12.72 -8.29
N ILE A 82 -22.21 11.67 -7.87
CA ILE A 82 -21.37 11.67 -6.67
C ILE A 82 -19.97 11.19 -7.05
N ASP A 83 -18.97 11.99 -6.72
CA ASP A 83 -17.55 11.72 -6.97
C ASP A 83 -16.89 11.37 -5.62
N LEU A 84 -16.49 10.10 -5.49
CA LEU A 84 -15.83 9.50 -4.33
C LEU A 84 -14.38 9.24 -4.73
N ARG A 85 -13.55 10.30 -4.67
CA ARG A 85 -12.19 10.29 -5.23
C ARG A 85 -11.11 10.57 -4.19
N THR A 86 -10.03 9.82 -4.20
CA THR A 86 -8.82 10.08 -3.40
C THR A 86 -8.01 11.28 -3.92
N SER A 87 -8.28 11.73 -5.15
CA SER A 87 -7.79 13.02 -5.65
C SER A 87 -8.56 14.22 -5.08
N LEU A 88 -9.65 14.00 -4.34
CA LEU A 88 -10.43 15.01 -3.63
C LEU A 88 -10.26 14.86 -2.10
N PRO A 89 -10.41 15.94 -1.32
CA PRO A 89 -10.26 15.87 0.13
C PRO A 89 -11.43 15.18 0.83
N GLY A 90 -12.60 15.10 0.17
CA GLY A 90 -13.81 14.42 0.65
C GLY A 90 -14.80 14.17 -0.49
N PRO A 91 -15.94 13.51 -0.21
CA PRO A 91 -16.98 13.24 -1.20
C PRO A 91 -17.57 14.53 -1.77
N MET A 92 -17.80 14.52 -3.08
CA MET A 92 -18.38 15.64 -3.81
C MET A 92 -19.67 15.23 -4.51
N PHE A 93 -20.69 16.06 -4.37
CA PHE A 93 -22.03 15.87 -4.90
C PHE A 93 -22.31 16.93 -5.97
N THR A 94 -22.89 16.55 -7.11
CA THR A 94 -23.37 17.50 -8.13
C THR A 94 -24.89 17.42 -8.21
N THR A 95 -25.56 18.56 -7.96
CA THR A 95 -27.02 18.62 -7.87
C THR A 95 -27.68 18.38 -9.23
N PRO A 96 -28.73 17.55 -9.30
CA PRO A 96 -29.51 17.37 -10.53
C PRO A 96 -30.34 18.62 -10.86
N GLY A 97 -30.79 19.33 -9.82
CA GLY A 97 -31.67 20.49 -9.91
C GLY A 97 -31.21 21.66 -9.04
N LYS A 98 -32.16 22.54 -8.72
CA LYS A 98 -31.94 23.73 -7.87
C LYS A 98 -31.84 23.42 -6.40
N ARG A 99 -32.37 22.27 -5.95
CA ARG A 99 -32.43 21.90 -4.54
C ARG A 99 -31.62 20.63 -4.31
N TRP A 100 -30.93 20.56 -3.17
CA TRP A 100 -30.17 19.40 -2.75
C TRP A 100 -30.22 19.26 -1.23
N GLY A 101 -30.35 18.03 -0.74
CA GLY A 101 -30.48 17.75 0.68
C GLY A 101 -29.47 16.73 1.17
N PHE A 102 -29.18 16.82 2.46
CA PHE A 102 -28.29 15.91 3.17
C PHE A 102 -28.85 15.61 4.56
N ASP A 103 -28.82 14.32 4.90
CA ASP A 103 -29.30 13.78 6.16
C ASP A 103 -28.07 13.42 7.02
N TRP A 104 -27.80 14.22 8.04
CA TRP A 104 -26.79 13.96 9.05
C TRP A 104 -27.25 12.88 10.02
N ALA A 105 -26.33 12.03 10.44
CA ALA A 105 -26.61 11.11 11.54
C ALA A 105 -26.79 11.88 12.86
N VAL A 106 -27.60 11.35 13.78
CA VAL A 106 -27.90 11.99 15.07
C VAL A 106 -26.64 12.38 15.86
N GLY A 107 -25.59 11.56 15.86
CA GLY A 107 -24.32 11.86 16.55
C GLY A 107 -23.38 12.81 15.78
N ALA A 108 -23.69 13.08 14.51
CA ALA A 108 -22.90 13.93 13.62
C ALA A 108 -23.67 15.19 13.18
N SER A 109 -24.87 15.41 13.71
CA SER A 109 -25.66 16.61 13.45
C SER A 109 -25.04 17.81 14.16
N PHE A 110 -25.24 19.00 13.58
CA PHE A 110 -24.56 20.22 14.03
C PHE A 110 -25.56 21.24 14.56
N THR A 111 -25.20 21.86 15.68
CA THR A 111 -25.95 22.98 16.27
C THR A 111 -25.41 24.32 15.81
N ASP A 112 -24.11 24.38 15.47
CA ASP A 112 -23.42 25.62 15.18
C ASP A 112 -22.66 25.56 13.86
N ILE A 113 -22.80 26.63 13.09
CA ILE A 113 -22.19 26.81 11.77
C ILE A 113 -21.35 28.07 11.82
N GLU A 114 -20.04 27.94 11.64
CA GLU A 114 -19.14 29.06 11.46
C GLU A 114 -19.01 29.39 9.97
N SER A 115 -19.29 30.64 9.62
CA SER A 115 -19.01 31.20 8.30
C SER A 115 -17.51 31.43 8.13
N LEU A 116 -16.94 31.03 7.00
CA LEU A 116 -15.52 31.25 6.69
C LEU A 116 -15.31 32.22 5.51
N PRO A 117 -14.30 33.10 5.57
CA PRO A 117 -13.26 33.21 6.61
C PRO A 117 -13.60 34.20 7.74
N ASP A 118 -14.78 34.80 7.74
CA ASP A 118 -15.18 35.88 8.67
C ASP A 118 -15.41 35.42 10.12
N GLY A 119 -15.53 34.10 10.35
CA GLY A 119 -15.69 33.51 11.68
C GLY A 119 -17.05 33.77 12.31
N LYS A 120 -18.02 34.24 11.52
CA LYS A 120 -19.35 34.59 12.03
C LYS A 120 -20.12 33.32 12.35
N MET A 121 -20.51 33.17 13.61
CA MET A 121 -21.37 32.07 14.04
C MET A 121 -22.81 32.26 13.57
N LEU A 122 -23.38 31.19 13.02
CA LEU A 122 -24.76 31.04 12.60
C LEU A 122 -25.34 29.84 13.37
N HIS A 123 -26.50 30.03 13.97
CA HIS A 123 -27.22 28.90 14.57
C HIS A 123 -27.82 28.03 13.45
N ALA A 124 -27.63 26.71 13.55
CA ALA A 124 -28.17 25.74 12.61
C ALA A 124 -29.67 25.52 12.87
N TRP A 125 -30.50 26.53 12.60
CA TRP A 125 -31.95 26.43 12.77
C TRP A 125 -32.70 27.30 11.75
N GLY A 126 -33.80 26.77 11.22
CA GLY A 126 -34.67 27.51 10.31
C GLY A 126 -34.00 27.79 8.97
N THR A 127 -34.26 28.98 8.41
CA THR A 127 -33.75 29.35 7.06
C THR A 127 -32.64 30.38 7.16
N ILE A 128 -31.44 30.00 6.72
CA ILE A 128 -30.32 30.91 6.52
C ILE A 128 -30.38 31.43 5.09
N VAL A 129 -30.65 32.72 4.92
CA VAL A 129 -30.74 33.38 3.61
C VAL A 129 -29.33 33.72 3.11
N LYS A 130 -29.04 33.38 1.85
CA LYS A 130 -27.73 33.58 1.20
C LYS A 130 -26.56 33.11 2.07
N PRO A 131 -26.52 31.82 2.46
CA PRO A 131 -25.46 31.31 3.29
C PRO A 131 -24.08 31.48 2.60
N PRO A 132 -23.00 31.61 3.38
CA PRO A 132 -21.64 31.56 2.87
C PRO A 132 -21.35 30.30 2.06
N GLN A 133 -20.38 30.36 1.14
CA GLN A 133 -20.02 29.20 0.33
C GLN A 133 -19.15 28.18 1.06
N VAL A 134 -18.50 28.58 2.15
CA VAL A 134 -17.65 27.73 2.97
C VAL A 134 -18.13 27.83 4.40
N LEU A 135 -18.59 26.70 4.92
CA LEU A 135 -19.17 26.56 6.25
C LEU A 135 -18.32 25.56 7.04
N LEU A 136 -17.95 25.92 8.26
CA LEU A 136 -17.38 25.00 9.22
C LEU A 136 -18.47 24.62 10.23
N CYS A 137 -18.85 23.36 10.24
CA CYS A 137 -19.90 22.83 11.09
C CYS A 137 -19.29 22.21 12.34
N HIS A 138 -19.68 22.72 13.51
CA HIS A 138 -19.12 22.38 14.82
C HIS A 138 -20.11 21.58 15.69
N HIS A 139 -19.61 21.03 16.80
CA HIS A 139 -20.37 20.35 17.87
C HIS A 139 -20.90 18.94 17.60
N GLY A 140 -20.63 18.36 16.43
CA GLY A 140 -20.77 16.91 16.20
C GLY A 140 -19.56 16.12 16.68
N GLU A 141 -19.68 14.79 16.78
CA GLU A 141 -18.53 13.90 17.05
C GLU A 141 -17.40 14.02 16.00
N THR A 142 -17.70 14.60 14.83
CA THR A 142 -16.75 14.84 13.74
C THR A 142 -17.04 16.19 13.10
N PRO A 143 -16.19 17.21 13.29
CA PRO A 143 -16.36 18.51 12.63
C PRO A 143 -16.25 18.35 11.11
N CYS A 144 -17.00 19.15 10.35
CA CYS A 144 -17.05 19.05 8.89
C CYS A 144 -16.94 20.42 8.22
N LEU A 145 -16.22 20.49 7.10
CA LEU A 145 -16.39 21.57 6.13
C LEU A 145 -17.49 21.21 5.13
N VAL A 146 -18.38 22.16 4.88
CA VAL A 146 -19.35 22.10 3.78
C VAL A 146 -19.06 23.24 2.82
N LEU A 147 -18.71 22.88 1.58
CA LEU A 147 -18.34 23.84 0.53
C LEU A 147 -19.31 23.77 -0.64
N THR A 148 -19.65 24.91 -1.23
CA THR A 148 -20.54 25.01 -2.40
C THR A 148 -19.91 25.79 -3.55
N SER A 149 -19.95 25.24 -4.77
CA SER A 149 -19.34 25.88 -5.96
C SER A 149 -20.09 27.12 -6.45
N LYS A 150 -21.37 27.22 -6.08
CA LYS A 150 -22.26 28.36 -6.37
C LYS A 150 -22.84 28.84 -5.06
N ARG A 151 -23.05 30.15 -4.91
CA ARG A 151 -23.78 30.69 -3.75
C ARG A 151 -25.20 30.11 -3.72
N ALA A 152 -25.55 29.48 -2.62
CA ALA A 152 -26.93 29.09 -2.35
C ALA A 152 -27.78 30.34 -2.08
N THR A 153 -29.03 30.30 -2.51
CA THR A 153 -30.04 31.32 -2.18
C THR A 153 -30.54 31.14 -0.75
N SER A 154 -30.60 29.89 -0.27
CA SER A 154 -30.94 29.55 1.12
C SER A 154 -30.32 28.21 1.53
N LEU A 155 -30.10 28.07 2.85
CA LEU A 155 -29.92 26.80 3.55
C LEU A 155 -31.07 26.67 4.55
N GLU A 156 -31.94 25.70 4.35
CA GLU A 156 -33.02 25.32 5.27
C GLU A 156 -32.51 24.20 6.19
N VAL A 157 -32.48 24.45 7.49
CA VAL A 157 -32.21 23.46 8.54
C VAL A 157 -33.56 23.07 9.14
N ILE A 158 -34.16 21.99 8.61
CA ILE A 158 -35.49 21.51 9.03
C ILE A 158 -35.40 20.90 10.42
N THR A 159 -34.38 20.06 10.61
CA THR A 159 -33.89 19.59 11.90
C THR A 159 -32.37 19.66 11.87
N HIS A 160 -31.70 19.45 13.01
CA HIS A 160 -30.24 19.37 13.02
C HIS A 160 -29.70 18.27 12.09
N GLU A 161 -30.51 17.23 11.84
CA GLU A 161 -30.24 16.12 10.94
C GLU A 161 -30.55 16.42 9.47
N HIS A 162 -31.54 17.27 9.16
CA HIS A 162 -32.07 17.41 7.80
C HIS A 162 -31.82 18.78 7.19
N TRP A 163 -30.89 18.86 6.25
CA TRP A 163 -30.47 20.12 5.62
C TRP A 163 -30.86 20.17 4.15
N TRP A 164 -31.31 21.33 3.68
CA TRP A 164 -31.62 21.58 2.27
C TRP A 164 -30.96 22.87 1.76
N PHE A 165 -30.09 22.73 0.77
CA PHE A 165 -29.55 23.84 0.00
C PHE A 165 -30.43 24.14 -1.21
N THR A 166 -30.75 25.41 -1.42
CA THR A 166 -31.39 25.88 -2.66
C THR A 166 -30.44 26.81 -3.41
N PHE A 167 -30.33 26.62 -4.72
CA PHE A 167 -29.48 27.37 -5.63
C PHE A 167 -30.33 28.04 -6.72
N ALA A 168 -29.79 29.09 -7.34
CA ALA A 168 -30.48 29.78 -8.45
C ALA A 168 -30.69 28.87 -9.68
N GLY A 169 -29.82 27.88 -9.88
CA GLY A 169 -29.83 26.96 -11.03
C GLY A 169 -29.19 25.60 -10.69
N ALA A 170 -29.34 24.66 -11.62
CA ALA A 170 -28.82 23.30 -11.47
C ALA A 170 -27.28 23.21 -11.53
N GLY A 171 -26.74 22.03 -11.20
CA GLY A 171 -25.31 21.73 -11.33
C GLY A 171 -24.42 22.47 -10.32
N ALA A 172 -24.96 22.81 -9.14
CA ALA A 172 -24.12 23.19 -8.02
C ALA A 172 -23.32 21.97 -7.57
N ARG A 173 -22.08 22.19 -7.10
CA ARG A 173 -21.28 21.13 -6.48
C ARG A 173 -21.21 21.41 -5.00
N ILE A 174 -21.42 20.38 -4.20
CA ILE A 174 -21.30 20.41 -2.75
C ILE A 174 -20.23 19.42 -2.35
N MET A 175 -19.28 19.84 -1.54
CA MET A 175 -18.26 18.95 -0.97
C MET A 175 -18.41 18.91 0.53
N ILE A 176 -18.44 17.71 1.08
CA ILE A 176 -18.44 17.46 2.53
C ILE A 176 -17.07 16.91 2.88
N VAL A 177 -16.35 17.60 3.77
CA VAL A 177 -15.00 17.21 4.20
C VAL A 177 -14.99 17.06 5.72
N PRO A 178 -15.10 15.82 6.23
CA PRO A 178 -14.84 15.55 7.64
C PRO A 178 -13.42 15.98 7.99
N LEU A 179 -13.27 16.72 9.09
CA LEU A 179 -11.99 17.21 9.56
C LEU A 179 -11.45 16.31 10.66
N ILE A 180 -10.20 15.89 10.49
CA ILE A 180 -9.40 15.25 11.54
C ILE A 180 -9.03 16.27 12.61
N ASN A 181 -8.65 17.47 12.18
CA ASN A 181 -8.27 18.57 13.05
C ASN A 181 -9.05 19.82 12.61
N VAL A 182 -9.84 20.38 13.51
CA VAL A 182 -10.65 21.59 13.24
C VAL A 182 -9.78 22.80 12.88
N ALA A 183 -8.50 22.80 13.29
CA ALA A 183 -7.54 23.85 12.93
C ALA A 183 -7.22 23.90 11.43
N ASP A 184 -7.50 22.82 10.68
CA ASP A 184 -7.27 22.74 9.23
C ASP A 184 -8.33 23.52 8.42
N ALA A 185 -9.37 24.06 9.07
CA ALA A 185 -10.37 24.85 8.39
C ALA A 185 -9.79 26.13 7.76
N PRO A 186 -10.18 26.52 6.53
CA PRO A 186 -9.59 27.65 5.82
C PRO A 186 -10.07 28.99 6.41
N ARG A 187 -9.26 29.58 7.30
CA ARG A 187 -9.57 30.83 8.02
C ARG A 187 -9.08 32.10 7.33
N THR A 188 -8.43 32.00 6.17
CA THR A 188 -7.99 33.16 5.39
C THR A 188 -8.74 33.25 4.06
N LYS A 189 -8.83 34.47 3.49
CA LYS A 189 -9.50 34.68 2.19
C LYS A 189 -8.80 33.91 1.07
N GLU A 190 -7.49 33.81 1.14
CA GLU A 190 -6.64 33.13 0.17
C GLU A 190 -6.92 31.62 0.18
N LEU A 191 -6.98 31.00 1.37
CA LEU A 191 -7.31 29.58 1.51
C LEU A 191 -8.75 29.30 1.09
N VAL A 192 -9.71 30.14 1.49
CA VAL A 192 -11.12 30.00 1.05
C VAL A 192 -11.21 30.07 -0.48
N SER A 193 -10.50 31.01 -1.12
CA SER A 193 -10.46 31.10 -2.58
C SER A 193 -9.89 29.83 -3.22
N LEU A 194 -8.81 29.29 -2.67
CA LEU A 194 -8.17 28.07 -3.19
C LEU A 194 -9.10 26.85 -3.09
N TRP A 195 -9.81 26.70 -1.97
CA TRP A 195 -10.83 25.68 -1.78
C TRP A 195 -12.00 25.79 -2.77
N LEU A 196 -12.48 27.02 -3.02
CA LEU A 196 -13.53 27.27 -4.00
C LEU A 196 -13.05 27.02 -5.44
N ASP A 197 -11.79 27.32 -5.76
CA ASP A 197 -11.18 27.02 -7.05
C ASP A 197 -11.05 25.51 -7.29
N LEU A 198 -10.66 24.75 -6.26
CA LEU A 198 -10.66 23.29 -6.28
C LEU A 198 -12.07 22.76 -6.58
N LEU A 199 -13.10 23.24 -5.90
CA LEU A 199 -14.48 22.81 -6.12
C LEU A 199 -15.05 23.25 -7.49
N ALA A 200 -14.58 24.39 -8.03
CA ALA A 200 -15.00 24.90 -9.32
C ALA A 200 -14.41 24.10 -10.50
N ARG A 201 -13.19 23.56 -10.38
CA ARG A 201 -12.58 22.62 -11.35
C ARG A 201 -11.94 21.44 -10.59
N PRO A 202 -12.76 20.48 -10.13
CA PRO A 202 -12.31 19.42 -9.23
C PRO A 202 -11.43 18.41 -9.97
N PRO A 203 -10.29 17.99 -9.39
CA PRO A 203 -9.44 16.94 -9.94
C PRO A 203 -10.12 15.57 -9.75
N VAL A 204 -10.96 15.15 -10.69
CA VAL A 204 -11.66 13.86 -10.58
C VAL A 204 -10.96 12.74 -11.34
N THR A 205 -10.06 13.08 -12.25
CA THR A 205 -9.22 12.14 -12.99
C THR A 205 -7.76 12.55 -12.87
N VAL A 206 -6.88 11.55 -12.72
CA VAL A 206 -5.43 11.74 -12.77
C VAL A 206 -4.84 10.74 -13.76
N ARG A 207 -3.89 11.21 -14.56
CA ARG A 207 -3.05 10.38 -15.43
C ARG A 207 -1.59 10.76 -15.23
N GLU A 208 -0.69 9.79 -15.37
CA GLU A 208 0.73 10.01 -15.24
C GLU A 208 1.50 9.73 -16.52
N GLU A 209 2.59 10.48 -16.68
CA GLU A 209 3.66 10.21 -17.63
C GLU A 209 4.97 10.13 -16.86
N PHE A 210 5.94 9.36 -17.36
CA PHE A 210 7.24 9.23 -16.72
C PHE A 210 8.40 9.21 -17.70
N ALA A 211 9.60 9.55 -17.23
CA ALA A 211 10.84 9.45 -18.00
C ALA A 211 12.03 9.20 -17.09
N PHE A 212 12.97 8.39 -17.57
CA PHE A 212 14.25 8.15 -16.92
C PHE A 212 15.31 9.08 -17.49
N HIS A 213 16.13 9.65 -16.60
CA HIS A 213 17.37 10.36 -16.93
C HIS A 213 18.43 9.90 -15.92
N ASP A 214 19.41 9.13 -16.39
CA ASP A 214 20.41 8.48 -15.53
C ASP A 214 19.75 7.70 -14.37
N ASP A 215 20.07 8.04 -13.13
CA ASP A 215 19.52 7.44 -11.91
C ASP A 215 18.32 8.22 -11.33
N GLU A 216 17.63 8.99 -12.17
CA GLU A 216 16.43 9.74 -11.80
C GLU A 216 15.22 9.32 -12.63
N LEU A 217 14.10 9.08 -11.95
CA LEU A 217 12.77 8.92 -12.53
C LEU A 217 11.98 10.20 -12.33
N THR A 218 11.57 10.86 -13.41
CA THR A 218 10.62 11.97 -13.36
C THR A 218 9.21 11.46 -13.63
N ILE A 219 8.27 11.80 -12.75
CA ILE A 219 6.83 11.52 -12.88
C ILE A 219 6.08 12.85 -13.00
N VAL A 220 5.21 12.95 -14.00
CA VAL A 220 4.32 14.09 -14.21
C VAL A 220 2.88 13.61 -14.10
N ALA A 221 2.17 14.07 -13.06
CA ALA A 221 0.75 13.82 -12.88
C ALA A 221 -0.07 14.96 -13.47
N HIS A 222 -1.02 14.63 -14.33
CA HIS A 222 -1.97 15.55 -14.94
C HIS A 222 -3.35 15.32 -14.33
N ALA A 223 -3.94 16.36 -13.76
CA ALA A 223 -5.26 16.29 -13.14
C ALA A 223 -6.30 17.07 -13.97
N GLU A 224 -7.47 16.47 -14.16
CA GLU A 224 -8.55 17.00 -14.98
C GLU A 224 -9.90 16.91 -14.25
N ASP A 225 -10.83 17.75 -14.68
CA ASP A 225 -12.22 17.68 -14.24
C ASP A 225 -13.04 16.64 -15.01
N ALA A 226 -14.30 16.44 -14.63
CA ALA A 226 -15.18 15.44 -15.25
C ALA A 226 -15.44 15.66 -16.75
N ALA A 227 -15.11 16.86 -17.27
CA ALA A 227 -15.22 17.21 -18.68
C ALA A 227 -13.85 17.19 -19.39
N GLY A 228 -12.80 16.66 -18.76
CA GLY A 228 -11.44 16.62 -19.31
C GLY A 228 -10.72 17.97 -19.32
N ARG A 229 -11.22 18.96 -18.56
CA ARG A 229 -10.61 20.30 -18.54
C ARG A 229 -9.52 20.35 -17.47
N PRO A 230 -8.41 21.08 -17.71
CA PRO A 230 -7.38 21.26 -16.71
C PRO A 230 -7.91 21.92 -15.43
N VAL A 231 -7.48 21.36 -14.30
CA VAL A 231 -7.81 21.87 -12.96
C VAL A 231 -7.14 23.22 -12.69
N LYS A 232 -7.62 23.92 -11.66
CA LYS A 232 -6.99 25.16 -11.18
C LYS A 232 -5.93 24.92 -10.10
N ALA A 233 -6.01 23.79 -9.42
CA ALA A 233 -5.07 23.37 -8.40
C ALA A 233 -4.85 21.86 -8.56
N CYS A 234 -3.62 21.47 -8.90
CA CYS A 234 -3.29 20.07 -9.10
C CYS A 234 -2.99 19.42 -7.74
N PRO A 235 -3.68 18.32 -7.36
CA PRO A 235 -3.40 17.65 -6.10
C PRO A 235 -2.10 16.84 -6.20
N VAL A 236 -1.44 16.70 -5.06
CA VAL A 236 -0.27 15.82 -4.88
C VAL A 236 -0.75 14.54 -4.19
N ALA A 237 -0.24 13.38 -4.62
CA ALA A 237 -0.54 12.11 -3.95
C ALA A 237 -0.18 12.21 -2.45
N PRO A 238 -1.09 11.89 -1.50
CA PRO A 238 -0.85 12.06 -0.07
C PRO A 238 0.41 11.38 0.46
N MET A 239 0.74 10.16 0.01
CA MET A 239 1.98 9.49 0.44
C MET A 239 3.24 10.22 -0.06
N ALA A 240 3.21 10.72 -1.30
CA ALA A 240 4.29 11.57 -1.82
C ALA A 240 4.43 12.86 -1.01
N ALA A 241 3.31 13.52 -0.71
CA ALA A 241 3.28 14.75 0.07
C ALA A 241 3.73 14.54 1.52
N LEU A 242 3.41 13.38 2.11
CA LEU A 242 3.82 13.00 3.46
C LEU A 242 5.32 12.74 3.56
N LEU A 243 5.90 12.07 2.57
CA LEU A 243 7.35 11.87 2.50
C LEU A 243 8.07 13.21 2.24
N GLY A 244 7.45 14.12 1.49
CA GLY A 244 7.93 15.49 1.28
C GLY A 244 9.15 15.60 0.36
N ASP A 245 9.62 16.82 0.17
CA ASP A 245 10.84 17.11 -0.60
C ASP A 245 12.10 16.71 0.21
N GLY A 246 13.05 16.02 -0.42
CA GLY A 246 14.23 15.53 0.27
C GLY A 246 15.24 14.78 -0.62
N PRO A 247 16.19 14.03 -0.02
CA PRO A 247 17.24 13.35 -0.77
C PRO A 247 16.72 12.28 -1.73
N PHE A 248 15.67 11.55 -1.34
CA PHE A 248 15.07 10.48 -2.15
C PHE A 248 14.18 11.00 -3.28
N GLN A 249 13.37 12.02 -3.01
CA GLN A 249 12.47 12.60 -3.99
C GLN A 249 12.53 14.12 -3.98
N ARG A 250 12.49 14.72 -5.17
CA ARG A 250 12.21 16.14 -5.34
C ARG A 250 10.74 16.34 -5.66
N LEU A 251 10.05 17.11 -4.85
CA LEU A 251 8.61 17.33 -4.97
C LEU A 251 8.32 18.81 -5.24
N GLN A 252 7.48 19.08 -6.25
CA GLN A 252 7.04 20.45 -6.52
C GLN A 252 6.30 21.02 -5.29
N SER A 253 6.74 22.21 -4.84
CA SER A 253 6.15 22.88 -3.68
C SER A 253 4.65 23.11 -3.88
N GLY A 254 3.86 22.75 -2.85
CA GLY A 254 2.43 22.95 -2.82
C GLY A 254 1.97 23.62 -1.52
N VAL A 255 0.66 23.84 -1.42
CA VAL A 255 -0.02 24.35 -0.23
C VAL A 255 -0.78 23.19 0.43
N PRO A 256 -0.42 22.79 1.67
CA PRO A 256 -1.19 21.80 2.41
C PRO A 256 -2.53 22.42 2.82
N LEU A 257 -3.64 21.75 2.49
CA LEU A 257 -4.99 22.23 2.80
C LEU A 257 -5.55 21.62 4.09
N LEU A 258 -5.26 20.34 4.35
CA LEU A 258 -5.67 19.65 5.57
C LEU A 258 -4.82 18.41 5.84
N THR A 259 -4.89 17.93 7.07
CA THR A 259 -4.36 16.64 7.50
C THR A 259 -5.33 15.52 7.13
N THR A 260 -4.81 14.43 6.56
CA THR A 260 -5.61 13.26 6.18
C THR A 260 -5.00 11.98 6.75
N TYR A 261 -5.69 10.84 6.62
CA TYR A 261 -5.19 9.56 7.14
C TYR A 261 -3.96 9.05 6.39
N ASN A 262 -3.78 9.43 5.12
CA ASN A 262 -2.70 8.96 4.26
C ASN A 262 -1.59 10.01 4.08
N GLY A 263 -1.62 11.11 4.86
CA GLY A 263 -0.72 12.25 4.71
C GLY A 263 -1.45 13.58 4.53
N PRO A 264 -0.75 14.70 4.37
CA PRO A 264 -1.39 15.99 4.10
C PRO A 264 -2.02 16.02 2.70
N TYR A 265 -3.26 16.52 2.57
CA TYR A 265 -3.85 16.83 1.26
C TYR A 265 -3.24 18.13 0.75
N THR A 266 -2.30 18.01 -0.18
CA THR A 266 -1.53 19.14 -0.72
C THR A 266 -1.94 19.42 -2.15
N VAL A 267 -2.04 20.70 -2.51
CA VAL A 267 -2.33 21.13 -3.89
C VAL A 267 -1.30 22.12 -4.40
N ILE A 268 -1.11 22.21 -5.71
CA ILE A 268 -0.24 23.18 -6.36
C ILE A 268 -1.12 24.25 -7.03
N PRO A 269 -1.28 25.45 -6.43
CA PRO A 269 -2.16 26.47 -6.96
C PRO A 269 -1.72 26.96 -8.35
N GLY A 270 -2.67 27.14 -9.26
CA GLY A 270 -2.41 27.65 -10.61
C GLY A 270 -1.75 26.64 -11.55
N ALA A 271 -1.39 25.45 -11.08
CA ALA A 271 -0.80 24.40 -11.89
C ALA A 271 -1.85 23.38 -12.35
N THR A 272 -1.71 22.93 -13.59
CA THR A 272 -2.52 21.86 -14.18
C THR A 272 -1.88 20.47 -14.03
N ARG A 273 -0.62 20.44 -13.55
CA ARG A 273 0.19 19.25 -13.36
C ARG A 273 1.08 19.35 -12.13
N CYS A 274 1.41 18.20 -11.56
CA CYS A 274 2.38 18.03 -10.49
C CYS A 274 3.58 17.25 -11.06
N THR A 275 4.79 17.77 -10.86
CA THR A 275 6.03 17.06 -11.23
C THR A 275 6.79 16.64 -9.99
N ARG A 276 7.30 15.41 -10.00
CA ARG A 276 8.26 14.94 -9.00
C ARG A 276 9.37 14.13 -9.65
N THR A 277 10.52 14.08 -9.00
CA THR A 277 11.65 13.25 -9.40
C THR A 277 12.03 12.32 -8.26
N ILE A 278 12.31 11.05 -8.54
CA ILE A 278 12.68 10.02 -7.57
C ILE A 278 14.08 9.48 -7.91
N ARG A 279 14.93 9.30 -6.89
CA ARG A 279 16.24 8.67 -7.02
C ARG A 279 16.11 7.16 -7.17
N MET A 280 16.85 6.60 -8.12
CA MET A 280 16.74 5.21 -8.55
C MET A 280 18.01 4.39 -8.31
N GLU A 281 19.07 5.00 -7.76
CA GLU A 281 20.37 4.34 -7.50
C GLU A 281 20.26 3.10 -6.61
N TRP A 282 19.30 3.07 -5.68
CA TRP A 282 19.03 1.94 -4.80
C TRP A 282 18.64 0.66 -5.56
N LEU A 283 18.11 0.76 -6.77
CA LEU A 283 17.75 -0.37 -7.63
C LEU A 283 18.95 -1.19 -8.11
N LYS A 284 20.15 -0.61 -8.06
CA LYS A 284 21.39 -1.26 -8.51
C LYS A 284 21.97 -2.20 -7.44
N ALA A 285 21.41 -2.16 -6.23
CA ALA A 285 21.92 -2.94 -5.12
C ALA A 285 21.90 -4.44 -5.44
N HIS A 286 22.99 -5.11 -5.13
CA HIS A 286 23.10 -6.56 -5.22
C HIS A 286 24.02 -7.09 -4.12
N LEU A 287 23.90 -8.39 -3.84
CA LEU A 287 24.76 -9.06 -2.88
C LEU A 287 26.11 -9.38 -3.49
N ALA A 288 27.17 -9.04 -2.77
CA ALA A 288 28.51 -9.54 -3.01
C ALA A 288 29.04 -10.22 -1.75
N TYR A 289 29.86 -11.24 -1.95
CA TYR A 289 30.48 -12.00 -0.88
C TYR A 289 31.99 -11.78 -0.90
N THR A 290 32.57 -11.62 0.29
CA THR A 290 34.01 -11.34 0.41
C THR A 290 34.84 -12.60 0.56
N ARG A 291 34.22 -13.73 0.91
CA ARG A 291 34.88 -15.01 1.18
C ARG A 291 33.89 -16.18 1.16
N PRO A 292 34.35 -17.42 0.93
CA PRO A 292 33.56 -18.62 1.22
C PRO A 292 33.26 -18.76 2.72
N VAL A 293 32.16 -19.46 3.04
CA VAL A 293 31.79 -19.78 4.42
C VAL A 293 32.81 -20.76 5.03
N GLN A 294 33.24 -20.48 6.26
CA GLN A 294 34.09 -21.37 7.04
C GLN A 294 33.35 -21.94 8.27
N GLY A 295 33.78 -23.12 8.71
CA GLY A 295 33.18 -23.83 9.84
C GLY A 295 31.84 -24.52 9.52
N PRO A 296 31.33 -25.34 10.44
CA PRO A 296 30.06 -26.02 10.28
C PRO A 296 28.89 -25.03 10.38
N LEU A 297 27.95 -25.10 9.44
CA LEU A 297 26.65 -24.43 9.52
C LEU A 297 25.66 -25.31 10.30
N SER A 298 24.57 -24.72 10.79
CA SER A 298 23.45 -25.50 11.33
C SER A 298 22.85 -26.44 10.26
N PRO A 299 22.17 -27.53 10.66
CA PRO A 299 21.50 -28.42 9.71
C PRO A 299 20.50 -27.67 8.82
N LEU A 300 20.22 -28.23 7.64
CA LEU A 300 19.13 -27.72 6.81
C LEU A 300 17.80 -27.88 7.55
N PRO A 301 16.94 -26.85 7.57
CA PRO A 301 15.60 -26.96 8.14
C PRO A 301 14.73 -27.94 7.35
N HIS A 302 13.65 -28.44 7.97
CA HIS A 302 12.69 -29.31 7.29
C HIS A 302 11.93 -28.56 6.18
N GLU A 303 11.57 -27.29 6.38
CA GLU A 303 11.10 -26.39 5.33
C GLU A 303 12.28 -25.50 4.88
N LEU A 304 12.64 -25.46 3.59
CA LEU A 304 13.82 -24.69 3.14
C LEU A 304 13.65 -23.17 3.21
N VAL A 305 12.39 -22.70 3.24
CA VAL A 305 11.98 -21.30 3.32
C VAL A 305 10.51 -21.26 3.68
N TYR A 306 10.06 -20.19 4.32
CA TYR A 306 8.66 -20.01 4.62
C TYR A 306 7.79 -19.85 3.36
N ALA A 307 6.84 -20.77 3.18
CA ALA A 307 5.93 -20.78 2.04
C ALA A 307 4.86 -19.68 2.09
N GLY A 308 4.40 -19.31 3.30
CA GLY A 308 3.31 -18.34 3.48
C GLY A 308 1.88 -18.92 3.47
N ASP A 309 1.67 -20.23 3.37
CA ASP A 309 0.36 -20.92 3.48
C ASP A 309 0.53 -22.23 4.29
N ILE A 310 -0.58 -22.85 4.70
CA ILE A 310 -0.66 -24.04 5.56
C ILE A 310 0.09 -25.25 4.96
N SER A 311 0.21 -25.34 3.64
CA SER A 311 0.93 -26.42 2.97
C SER A 311 2.30 -26.00 2.47
N TRP A 312 3.29 -26.87 2.64
CA TRP A 312 4.62 -26.79 2.01
C TRP A 312 4.86 -28.04 1.18
N ASP A 313 5.30 -27.88 -0.06
CA ASP A 313 5.67 -28.98 -0.95
C ASP A 313 6.83 -28.57 -1.87
N GLU A 314 8.02 -29.10 -1.62
CA GLU A 314 9.23 -28.80 -2.42
C GLU A 314 9.13 -29.19 -3.90
N SER A 315 8.17 -30.06 -4.25
CA SER A 315 7.88 -30.42 -5.63
C SER A 315 6.92 -29.43 -6.32
N TYR A 316 6.28 -28.57 -5.54
CA TYR A 316 5.40 -27.53 -6.05
C TYR A 316 6.21 -26.41 -6.72
N PRO A 317 5.87 -26.00 -7.96
CA PRO A 317 6.65 -25.02 -8.71
C PRO A 317 6.97 -23.71 -7.98
N MET A 318 6.05 -23.18 -7.17
CA MET A 318 6.29 -21.93 -6.44
C MET A 318 7.23 -22.14 -5.26
N ASP A 319 6.96 -23.11 -4.40
CA ASP A 319 7.77 -23.46 -3.22
C ASP A 319 9.23 -23.77 -3.59
N ALA A 320 9.43 -24.42 -4.73
CA ALA A 320 10.76 -24.63 -5.32
C ALA A 320 11.45 -23.29 -5.67
N LEU A 321 10.74 -22.35 -6.29
CA LEU A 321 11.28 -21.03 -6.63
C LEU A 321 11.51 -20.16 -5.39
N LEU A 322 10.62 -20.22 -4.39
CA LEU A 322 10.80 -19.60 -3.08
C LEU A 322 12.07 -20.13 -2.41
N SER A 323 12.31 -21.45 -2.44
CA SER A 323 13.53 -22.04 -1.89
C SER A 323 14.75 -21.47 -2.60
N LEU A 324 14.72 -21.44 -3.94
CA LEU A 324 15.86 -20.95 -4.71
C LEU A 324 16.09 -19.45 -4.55
N ARG A 325 15.05 -18.66 -4.24
CA ARG A 325 15.21 -17.25 -3.86
C ARG A 325 16.19 -17.10 -2.70
N VAL A 326 16.13 -17.99 -1.71
CA VAL A 326 17.02 -18.00 -0.53
C VAL A 326 18.37 -18.60 -0.85
N TRP A 327 18.37 -19.78 -1.48
CA TRP A 327 19.56 -20.62 -1.54
C TRP A 327 20.42 -20.43 -2.79
N ALA A 328 19.85 -20.03 -3.92
CA ALA A 328 20.62 -19.81 -5.15
C ALA A 328 21.67 -18.70 -5.02
N PRO A 329 21.41 -17.56 -4.34
CA PRO A 329 22.44 -16.56 -4.06
C PRO A 329 23.63 -17.10 -3.26
N LEU A 330 23.43 -18.17 -2.48
CA LEU A 330 24.43 -18.73 -1.57
C LEU A 330 25.23 -19.88 -2.19
N ALA A 331 24.81 -20.41 -3.35
CA ALA A 331 25.38 -21.60 -3.99
C ALA A 331 26.90 -21.55 -4.20
N GLY A 332 27.46 -20.36 -4.43
CA GLY A 332 28.90 -20.16 -4.64
C GLY A 332 29.74 -20.04 -3.37
N VAL A 333 29.12 -19.92 -2.19
CA VAL A 333 29.83 -19.61 -0.93
C VAL A 333 29.58 -20.61 0.20
N ILE A 334 28.47 -21.36 0.17
CA ILE A 334 28.19 -22.39 1.18
C ILE A 334 28.98 -23.68 0.94
N PRO A 335 29.17 -24.53 1.97
CA PRO A 335 29.85 -25.81 1.80
C PRO A 335 29.17 -26.69 0.74
N LYS A 336 29.97 -27.27 -0.16
CA LYS A 336 29.48 -28.12 -1.25
C LYS A 336 28.50 -29.21 -0.80
N PRO A 337 28.73 -29.97 0.30
CA PRO A 337 27.78 -30.98 0.76
C PRO A 337 26.38 -30.41 1.08
N MET A 338 26.32 -29.20 1.64
CA MET A 338 25.04 -28.54 1.93
C MET A 338 24.35 -28.10 0.64
N TRP A 339 25.09 -27.54 -0.32
CA TRP A 339 24.52 -27.17 -1.62
C TRP A 339 23.96 -28.38 -2.37
N GLU A 340 24.67 -29.52 -2.36
CA GLU A 340 24.15 -30.75 -2.97
C GLU A 340 22.88 -31.26 -2.26
N ALA A 341 22.78 -31.12 -0.94
CA ALA A 341 21.56 -31.46 -0.20
C ALA A 341 20.37 -30.54 -0.53
N VAL A 342 20.61 -29.24 -0.70
CA VAL A 342 19.58 -28.29 -1.18
C VAL A 342 19.11 -28.67 -2.59
N LYS A 343 20.05 -28.93 -3.51
CA LYS A 343 19.71 -29.34 -4.89
C LYS A 343 18.95 -30.64 -4.98
N ALA A 344 19.18 -31.58 -4.06
CA ALA A 344 18.44 -32.84 -4.03
C ALA A 344 16.96 -32.64 -3.65
N ARG A 345 16.64 -31.55 -2.96
CA ARG A 345 15.30 -31.20 -2.48
C ARG A 345 14.53 -30.33 -3.47
N VAL A 346 15.22 -29.43 -4.18
CA VAL A 346 14.56 -28.45 -5.05
C VAL A 346 14.65 -28.84 -6.53
N THR A 347 13.50 -29.05 -7.17
CA THR A 347 13.42 -29.29 -8.61
C THR A 347 12.99 -28.03 -9.36
N MET A 348 13.81 -27.59 -10.31
CA MET A 348 13.45 -26.47 -11.20
C MET A 348 12.16 -26.80 -11.99
N PRO A 349 11.12 -25.97 -11.92
CA PRO A 349 9.89 -26.25 -12.64
C PRO A 349 10.04 -26.08 -14.16
N THR A 350 9.15 -26.72 -14.91
CA THR A 350 9.01 -26.50 -16.34
C THR A 350 7.97 -25.42 -16.63
N PRO A 351 8.01 -24.74 -17.80
CA PRO A 351 6.96 -23.79 -18.16
C PRO A 351 5.55 -24.40 -18.20
N SER A 352 5.42 -25.71 -18.44
CA SER A 352 4.13 -26.41 -18.44
C SER A 352 3.63 -26.68 -17.03
N SER A 353 4.50 -27.19 -16.14
CA SER A 353 4.13 -27.43 -14.74
C SER A 353 3.78 -26.14 -14.01
N PHE A 354 4.52 -25.06 -14.26
CA PHE A 354 4.22 -23.74 -13.70
C PHE A 354 2.84 -23.21 -14.13
N ARG A 355 2.54 -23.21 -15.43
CA ARG A 355 1.23 -22.72 -15.93
C ARG A 355 0.05 -23.51 -15.35
N LYS A 356 0.23 -24.79 -15.05
CA LYS A 356 -0.82 -25.63 -14.44
C LYS A 356 -1.18 -25.20 -13.01
N THR A 357 -0.31 -24.47 -12.31
CA THR A 357 -0.59 -23.98 -10.97
C THR A 357 -1.26 -22.60 -10.98
N MET A 358 -1.24 -21.90 -12.11
CA MET A 358 -1.80 -20.55 -12.22
C MET A 358 -3.30 -20.55 -12.54
N GLN A 359 -4.00 -19.53 -12.02
CA GLN A 359 -5.37 -19.16 -12.35
C GLN A 359 -5.39 -17.75 -12.94
N ARG A 360 -6.12 -17.60 -14.05
CA ARG A 360 -6.21 -16.35 -14.80
C ARG A 360 -7.52 -15.62 -14.52
N TYR A 361 -7.39 -14.32 -14.33
CA TYR A 361 -8.50 -13.40 -14.07
C TYR A 361 -8.45 -12.23 -15.06
N VAL A 362 -9.57 -11.54 -15.23
CA VAL A 362 -9.64 -10.30 -16.02
C VAL A 362 -10.36 -9.24 -15.18
N GLU A 363 -9.70 -8.10 -14.98
CA GLU A 363 -10.30 -7.00 -14.23
C GLU A 363 -11.39 -6.30 -15.09
N PRO A 364 -12.66 -6.23 -14.63
CA PRO A 364 -13.77 -5.71 -15.43
C PRO A 364 -13.69 -4.26 -15.90
N SER A 365 -13.04 -3.34 -15.17
CA SER A 365 -12.99 -1.91 -15.55
C SER A 365 -11.91 -1.61 -16.58
N VAL A 366 -10.69 -2.12 -16.39
CA VAL A 366 -9.55 -1.89 -17.30
C VAL A 366 -9.35 -3.01 -18.32
N LYS A 367 -10.13 -4.09 -18.23
CA LYS A 367 -10.13 -5.24 -19.16
C LYS A 367 -8.76 -5.90 -19.31
N ARG A 368 -7.98 -5.92 -18.22
CA ARG A 368 -6.63 -6.48 -18.19
C ARG A 368 -6.59 -7.79 -17.45
N ALA A 369 -5.83 -8.72 -18.01
CA ALA A 369 -5.61 -9.99 -17.39
C ALA A 369 -4.54 -9.92 -16.33
N TRP A 370 -4.66 -10.79 -15.33
CA TRP A 370 -3.60 -11.05 -14.38
C TRP A 370 -3.65 -12.50 -13.91
N LEU A 371 -2.52 -12.99 -13.38
CA LEU A 371 -2.37 -14.36 -12.88
C LEU A 371 -2.07 -14.36 -11.39
N LYS A 372 -2.62 -15.36 -10.70
CA LYS A 372 -2.14 -15.80 -9.39
C LYS A 372 -2.10 -17.30 -9.33
N ASP A 373 -1.45 -17.85 -8.31
CA ASP A 373 -1.50 -19.27 -8.08
C ASP A 373 -2.87 -19.70 -7.54
N LYS A 374 -3.33 -20.86 -8.01
CA LYS A 374 -4.69 -21.39 -7.78
C LYS A 374 -4.85 -22.05 -6.41
N THR A 375 -3.75 -22.41 -5.74
CA THR A 375 -3.79 -23.07 -4.43
C THR A 375 -3.64 -22.10 -3.27
N LEU A 376 -3.39 -20.81 -3.54
CA LEU A 376 -3.31 -19.75 -2.52
C LEU A 376 -4.61 -19.67 -1.73
N PHE A 377 -4.57 -20.15 -0.47
CA PHE A 377 -5.66 -20.25 0.48
C PHE A 377 -6.93 -20.86 -0.15
N GLY A 378 -7.24 -22.12 0.18
CA GLY A 378 -8.38 -22.90 -0.36
C GLY A 378 -9.80 -22.32 -0.17
N GLN A 379 -9.89 -21.07 0.26
CA GLN A 379 -11.09 -20.29 0.52
C GLN A 379 -11.24 -19.19 -0.56
N TRP A 380 -12.14 -19.45 -1.53
CA TRP A 380 -12.96 -18.48 -2.28
C TRP A 380 -12.46 -17.82 -3.57
N GLY A 381 -11.32 -18.20 -4.17
CA GLY A 381 -10.92 -17.57 -5.45
C GLY A 381 -10.78 -16.04 -5.37
N GLU A 382 -10.71 -15.52 -4.13
CA GLU A 382 -10.69 -14.10 -3.81
C GLU A 382 -9.32 -13.55 -4.17
N VAL A 383 -9.33 -12.29 -4.56
CA VAL A 383 -8.13 -11.51 -4.79
C VAL A 383 -7.67 -11.00 -3.42
N SER A 384 -6.39 -11.10 -3.13
CA SER A 384 -5.82 -10.88 -1.79
C SER A 384 -4.44 -10.23 -1.93
N TYR A 385 -4.01 -9.46 -0.92
CA TYR A 385 -2.64 -8.95 -0.80
C TYR A 385 -1.58 -10.06 -0.95
N ASP A 386 -1.92 -11.31 -0.63
CA ASP A 386 -1.01 -12.46 -0.76
C ASP A 386 -0.58 -12.65 -2.23
N THR A 387 -1.34 -12.11 -3.18
CA THR A 387 -0.93 -12.08 -4.58
C THR A 387 0.40 -11.34 -4.76
N ASP A 388 0.62 -10.21 -4.07
CA ASP A 388 1.89 -9.49 -4.11
C ASP A 388 3.02 -10.34 -3.50
N TRP A 389 2.74 -11.03 -2.40
CA TRP A 389 3.69 -11.94 -1.75
C TRP A 389 4.16 -13.04 -2.71
N TYR A 390 3.24 -13.86 -3.20
CA TYR A 390 3.60 -15.03 -3.99
C TYR A 390 4.11 -14.66 -5.37
N THR A 391 3.52 -13.64 -6.01
CA THR A 391 4.05 -13.11 -7.28
C THR A 391 5.46 -12.60 -7.08
N GLY A 392 5.66 -11.81 -6.02
CA GLY A 392 6.92 -11.27 -5.57
C GLY A 392 8.01 -12.31 -5.46
N LEU A 393 7.86 -13.22 -4.49
CA LEU A 393 8.87 -14.22 -4.18
C LEU A 393 9.11 -15.21 -5.31
N THR A 394 8.07 -15.56 -6.08
CA THR A 394 8.20 -16.47 -7.23
C THR A 394 9.04 -15.86 -8.36
N LEU A 395 8.75 -14.61 -8.75
CA LEU A 395 9.50 -13.92 -9.81
C LEU A 395 10.95 -13.66 -9.38
N SER A 396 11.15 -13.25 -8.12
CA SER A 396 12.48 -13.11 -7.52
C SER A 396 13.25 -14.42 -7.50
N GLY A 397 12.59 -15.51 -7.12
CA GLY A 397 13.14 -16.87 -7.20
C GLY A 397 13.58 -17.25 -8.62
N MET A 398 12.77 -16.95 -9.64
CA MET A 398 13.15 -17.18 -11.04
C MET A 398 14.42 -16.41 -11.43
N TRP A 399 14.48 -15.12 -11.08
CA TRP A 399 15.63 -14.28 -11.42
C TRP A 399 16.91 -14.68 -10.68
N LEU A 400 16.84 -14.87 -9.36
CA LEU A 400 17.99 -15.26 -8.54
C LEU A 400 18.51 -16.66 -8.90
N SER A 401 17.61 -17.57 -9.29
CA SER A 401 18.01 -18.87 -9.86
C SER A 401 18.76 -18.70 -11.17
N ALA A 402 18.36 -17.77 -12.03
CA ALA A 402 18.99 -17.53 -13.33
C ALA A 402 20.41 -16.96 -13.20
N THR A 403 20.74 -16.32 -12.07
CA THR A 403 22.08 -15.80 -11.73
C THR A 403 22.87 -16.70 -10.78
N CYS A 404 22.35 -17.90 -10.48
CA CYS A 404 22.98 -18.87 -9.60
C CYS A 404 24.39 -19.28 -10.09
N ALA A 405 25.32 -19.48 -9.15
CA ALA A 405 26.67 -19.96 -9.45
C ALA A 405 26.71 -21.40 -9.99
N ASP A 406 25.66 -22.21 -9.76
CA ASP A 406 25.51 -23.54 -10.35
C ASP A 406 24.96 -23.42 -11.79
N PRO A 407 25.74 -23.78 -12.83
CA PRO A 407 25.33 -23.60 -14.22
C PRO A 407 24.07 -24.39 -14.59
N LYS A 408 23.79 -25.53 -13.94
CA LYS A 408 22.61 -26.34 -14.26
C LYS A 408 21.34 -25.62 -13.81
N ILE A 409 21.35 -25.05 -12.62
CA ILE A 409 20.23 -24.26 -12.09
C ILE A 409 20.06 -22.98 -12.91
N SER A 410 21.15 -22.24 -13.16
CA SER A 410 21.12 -20.99 -13.94
C SER A 410 20.52 -21.21 -15.34
N GLN A 411 21.00 -22.20 -16.09
CA GLN A 411 20.51 -22.47 -17.45
C GLN A 411 19.04 -22.92 -17.46
N ALA A 412 18.63 -23.77 -16.50
CA ALA A 412 17.25 -24.20 -16.36
C ALA A 412 16.31 -23.03 -16.05
N ALA A 413 16.69 -22.15 -15.12
CA ALA A 413 15.93 -20.95 -14.78
C ALA A 413 15.84 -19.95 -15.94
N GLN A 414 16.92 -19.77 -16.71
CA GLN A 414 16.91 -18.94 -17.92
C GLN A 414 15.94 -19.47 -18.98
N LYS A 415 15.91 -20.79 -19.18
CA LYS A 415 14.93 -21.43 -20.07
C LYS A 415 13.50 -21.26 -19.55
N LEU A 416 13.30 -21.40 -18.24
CA LEU A 416 12.00 -21.26 -17.59
C LEU A 416 11.41 -19.86 -17.80
N TYR A 417 12.12 -18.80 -17.37
CA TYR A 417 11.53 -17.45 -17.41
C TYR A 417 11.27 -16.96 -18.84
N LYS A 418 12.15 -17.31 -19.80
CA LYS A 418 11.94 -17.01 -21.23
C LYS A 418 10.71 -17.73 -21.76
N GLY A 419 10.53 -18.99 -21.36
CA GLY A 419 9.36 -19.80 -21.70
C GLY A 419 8.07 -19.39 -21.01
N LEU A 420 8.12 -18.44 -20.07
CA LEU A 420 6.99 -17.94 -19.28
C LEU A 420 6.71 -16.44 -19.48
N LYS A 421 7.29 -15.78 -20.49
CA LYS A 421 7.16 -14.33 -20.72
C LYS A 421 5.74 -13.79 -20.54
N ASP A 422 4.74 -14.38 -21.22
CA ASP A 422 3.35 -13.93 -21.12
C ASP A 422 2.76 -14.12 -19.71
N ALA A 423 3.11 -15.23 -19.05
CA ALA A 423 2.66 -15.48 -17.68
C ALA A 423 3.28 -14.49 -16.70
N ARG A 424 4.56 -14.14 -16.88
CA ARG A 424 5.24 -13.12 -16.06
C ARG A 424 4.60 -11.74 -16.23
N ASP A 425 4.24 -11.37 -17.47
CA ASP A 425 3.50 -10.11 -17.74
C ASP A 425 2.15 -10.07 -17.03
N GLU A 426 1.39 -11.16 -17.05
CA GLU A 426 0.11 -11.24 -16.35
C GLU A 426 0.28 -11.32 -14.81
N MET A 427 1.36 -11.92 -14.28
CA MET A 427 1.65 -11.89 -12.84
C MET A 427 1.90 -10.45 -12.35
N ILE A 428 2.75 -9.68 -13.04
CA ILE A 428 2.98 -8.25 -12.73
C ILE A 428 1.77 -7.38 -13.08
N GLY A 429 0.85 -7.88 -13.91
CA GLY A 429 -0.45 -7.27 -14.20
C GLY A 429 -1.21 -6.90 -12.93
N TYR A 430 -1.13 -7.71 -11.87
CA TYR A 430 -1.75 -7.41 -10.57
C TYR A 430 -1.27 -6.06 -10.00
N CYS A 431 0.03 -5.90 -9.79
CA CYS A 431 0.61 -4.70 -9.19
C CYS A 431 0.29 -3.44 -10.02
N ARG A 432 0.17 -3.58 -11.35
CA ARG A 432 -0.24 -2.49 -12.24
C ARG A 432 -1.71 -2.13 -12.10
N ILE A 433 -2.59 -3.13 -12.12
CA ILE A 433 -4.05 -2.95 -12.09
C ILE A 433 -4.49 -2.36 -10.75
N PHE A 434 -3.95 -2.84 -9.64
CA PHE A 434 -4.40 -2.49 -8.30
C PHE A 434 -3.63 -1.36 -7.63
N SER A 435 -2.66 -0.75 -8.33
CA SER A 435 -2.03 0.49 -7.87
C SER A 435 -3.05 1.61 -7.70
N ASP A 436 -2.99 2.29 -6.55
CA ASP A 436 -3.80 3.45 -6.17
C ASP A 436 -2.99 4.73 -6.23
N TRP A 437 -3.63 5.82 -6.68
CA TRP A 437 -2.96 7.12 -6.83
C TRP A 437 -2.53 7.72 -5.49
N ALA A 438 -3.36 7.64 -4.45
CA ALA A 438 -3.08 8.30 -3.18
C ALA A 438 -2.00 7.59 -2.37
N PHE A 439 -1.96 6.26 -2.48
CA PHE A 439 -0.95 5.45 -1.82
C PHE A 439 0.37 5.37 -2.56
N ASP A 440 0.44 5.67 -3.87
CA ASP A 440 1.60 5.42 -4.72
C ASP A 440 1.95 3.94 -4.95
N GLY A 441 1.04 3.01 -4.71
CA GLY A 441 1.26 1.61 -5.03
C GLY A 441 0.01 0.74 -4.92
N ALA A 442 0.15 -0.56 -5.16
CA ALA A 442 -0.89 -1.55 -4.92
C ALA A 442 -0.88 -1.89 -3.43
N PHE A 443 -1.59 -1.09 -2.67
CA PHE A 443 -1.66 -1.19 -1.21
C PHE A 443 -3.08 -1.42 -0.72
N THR A 444 -4.05 -1.55 -1.63
CA THR A 444 -5.46 -1.71 -1.30
C THR A 444 -5.91 -3.05 -1.83
N ASP A 445 -6.28 -3.96 -0.95
CA ASP A 445 -6.62 -5.32 -1.30
C ASP A 445 -8.15 -5.57 -1.30
N PRO A 446 -8.59 -6.66 -1.95
CA PRO A 446 -10.00 -7.00 -1.99
C PRO A 446 -10.55 -7.61 -0.68
N ARG A 447 -9.74 -7.90 0.33
CA ARG A 447 -10.27 -8.13 1.69
C ARG A 447 -10.58 -6.82 2.43
N GLY A 448 -10.31 -5.69 1.78
CA GLY A 448 -10.50 -4.35 2.32
C GLY A 448 -9.30 -3.87 3.12
N GLU A 449 -8.17 -4.55 3.03
CA GLU A 449 -6.94 -4.10 3.66
C GLU A 449 -6.40 -2.91 2.90
N GLY A 450 -6.20 -1.81 3.61
CA GLY A 450 -5.51 -0.63 3.13
C GLY A 450 -4.12 -0.64 3.72
N TYR A 451 -3.13 -0.38 2.89
CA TYR A 451 -1.75 -0.27 3.29
C TYR A 451 -1.21 -1.54 3.99
N ASP A 452 -1.30 -2.70 3.33
CA ASP A 452 -0.58 -3.89 3.79
C ASP A 452 0.90 -3.79 3.44
N TYR A 453 1.74 -3.64 4.46
CA TYR A 453 3.18 -3.53 4.29
C TYR A 453 3.84 -4.88 4.02
N ASP A 454 3.31 -5.96 4.63
CA ASP A 454 3.94 -7.29 4.68
C ASP A 454 4.05 -7.88 3.27
N CYS A 455 2.96 -7.87 2.52
CA CYS A 455 2.96 -8.52 1.22
C CYS A 455 3.48 -7.62 0.10
N SER A 456 3.23 -6.31 0.19
CA SER A 456 3.63 -5.38 -0.87
C SER A 456 5.14 -5.26 -1.01
N HIS A 457 5.95 -5.48 0.05
CA HIS A 457 7.41 -5.42 -0.09
C HIS A 457 7.96 -6.58 -0.91
N ASN A 458 7.36 -7.76 -0.78
CA ASN A 458 7.68 -8.91 -1.63
C ASN A 458 7.23 -8.62 -3.08
N GLY A 459 6.09 -7.95 -3.26
CA GLY A 459 5.62 -7.47 -4.56
C GLY A 459 6.64 -6.59 -5.28
N ILE A 460 7.27 -5.61 -4.61
CA ILE A 460 8.36 -4.82 -5.21
C ILE A 460 9.48 -5.73 -5.68
N GLU A 461 9.93 -6.68 -4.86
CA GLU A 461 11.02 -7.56 -5.21
C GLU A 461 10.77 -8.28 -6.54
N GLY A 462 9.55 -8.81 -6.72
CA GLY A 462 9.14 -9.45 -7.97
C GLY A 462 9.07 -8.48 -9.15
N ILE A 463 8.63 -7.24 -8.94
CA ILE A 463 8.65 -6.18 -9.98
C ILE A 463 10.10 -5.91 -10.43
N LEU A 464 11.06 -5.87 -9.50
CA LEU A 464 12.47 -5.68 -9.82
C LEU A 464 13.08 -6.90 -10.53
N ALA A 465 12.72 -8.10 -10.09
CA ALA A 465 13.10 -9.32 -10.78
C ALA A 465 12.56 -9.35 -12.23
N GLU A 466 11.30 -8.96 -12.43
CA GLU A 466 10.71 -8.80 -13.76
C GLU A 466 11.48 -7.79 -14.61
N ALA A 467 11.81 -6.62 -14.05
CA ALA A 467 12.57 -5.60 -14.75
C ALA A 467 13.92 -6.16 -15.26
N LYS A 468 14.63 -6.92 -14.42
CA LYS A 468 15.90 -7.56 -14.78
C LYS A 468 15.72 -8.64 -15.86
N MET A 469 14.68 -9.46 -15.77
CA MET A 469 14.35 -10.45 -16.80
C MET A 469 14.01 -9.77 -18.14
N ARG A 470 13.20 -8.70 -18.14
CA ARG A 470 12.89 -7.91 -19.36
C ARG A 470 14.13 -7.25 -19.96
N ALA A 471 15.00 -6.71 -19.12
CA ALA A 471 16.28 -6.16 -19.57
C ALA A 471 17.12 -7.22 -20.29
N SER A 472 17.18 -8.45 -19.76
CA SER A 472 17.89 -9.58 -20.38
C SER A 472 17.27 -10.04 -21.71
N GLU A 473 15.98 -9.73 -21.93
CA GLU A 473 15.23 -10.02 -23.15
C GLU A 473 15.21 -8.85 -24.15
N GLY A 474 15.82 -7.71 -23.81
CA GLY A 474 15.82 -6.49 -24.63
C GLY A 474 14.50 -5.68 -24.60
N ASP A 475 13.58 -6.00 -23.69
CA ASP A 475 12.31 -5.25 -23.51
C ASP A 475 12.53 -4.02 -22.60
N VAL A 476 13.09 -2.96 -23.19
CA VAL A 476 13.39 -1.70 -22.50
C VAL A 476 12.12 -1.05 -21.95
N ALA A 477 11.04 -1.01 -22.74
CA ALA A 477 9.80 -0.34 -22.33
C ALA A 477 9.13 -1.05 -21.15
N GLY A 478 9.11 -2.38 -21.15
CA GLY A 478 8.56 -3.16 -20.05
C GLY A 478 9.44 -3.08 -18.79
N ARG A 479 10.77 -3.09 -18.93
CA ARG A 479 11.70 -2.83 -17.83
C ARG A 479 11.44 -1.47 -17.18
N ASP A 480 11.38 -0.42 -17.99
CA ASP A 480 11.19 0.95 -17.51
C ASP A 480 9.84 1.12 -16.81
N PHE A 481 8.80 0.45 -17.31
CA PHE A 481 7.51 0.42 -16.63
C PHE A 481 7.58 -0.28 -15.26
N CYS A 482 8.31 -1.40 -15.15
CA CYS A 482 8.52 -2.07 -13.86
C CYS A 482 9.26 -1.18 -12.86
N TYR A 483 10.35 -0.52 -13.27
CA TYR A 483 11.06 0.43 -12.43
C TYR A 483 10.21 1.63 -12.01
N TYR A 484 9.34 2.12 -12.91
CA TYR A 484 8.38 3.16 -12.58
C TYR A 484 7.41 2.71 -11.47
N ILE A 485 6.85 1.51 -11.53
CA ILE A 485 5.97 1.00 -10.45
C ILE A 485 6.75 0.78 -9.14
N ALA A 486 7.94 0.17 -9.21
CA ALA A 486 8.77 -0.06 -8.03
C ALA A 486 9.18 1.23 -7.32
N ALA A 487 9.52 2.29 -8.08
CA ALA A 487 9.84 3.61 -7.53
C ALA A 487 8.68 4.21 -6.74
N ARG A 488 7.46 4.04 -7.23
CA ARG A 488 6.28 4.54 -6.54
C ARG A 488 6.04 3.78 -5.24
N PHE A 489 6.12 2.44 -5.26
CA PHE A 489 5.98 1.67 -4.02
C PHE A 489 7.08 2.02 -2.99
N ALA A 490 8.30 2.36 -3.45
CA ALA A 490 9.37 2.82 -2.56
C ALA A 490 9.03 4.16 -1.86
N VAL A 491 8.29 5.07 -2.52
CA VAL A 491 7.72 6.27 -1.86
C VAL A 491 6.82 5.84 -0.71
N CYS A 492 5.93 4.88 -0.93
CA CYS A 492 5.03 4.36 0.09
C CYS A 492 5.81 3.84 1.30
N PHE A 493 6.85 3.04 1.06
CA PHE A 493 7.64 2.42 2.12
C PHE A 493 8.42 3.41 2.97
N LEU A 494 9.00 4.43 2.34
CA LEU A 494 9.64 5.51 3.08
C LEU A 494 8.62 6.40 3.80
N ALA A 495 7.44 6.62 3.21
CA ALA A 495 6.35 7.38 3.83
C ALA A 495 5.72 6.67 5.04
N ALA A 496 5.88 5.35 5.19
CA ALA A 496 5.32 4.59 6.31
C ALA A 496 5.83 5.08 7.68
N TYR A 497 7.09 5.53 7.75
CA TYR A 497 7.71 6.03 8.98
C TYR A 497 7.07 7.35 9.46
N PRO A 498 6.99 8.43 8.65
CA PRO A 498 6.25 9.62 9.04
C PRO A 498 4.75 9.38 9.19
N LEU A 499 4.16 8.44 8.44
CA LEU A 499 2.75 8.05 8.59
C LEU A 499 2.46 7.50 9.98
N ALA A 500 3.31 6.61 10.46
CA ALA A 500 3.23 6.08 11.81
C ALA A 500 3.24 7.18 12.88
N GLN A 501 4.11 8.18 12.71
CA GLN A 501 4.20 9.31 13.62
C GLN A 501 2.94 10.18 13.58
N LEU A 502 2.39 10.43 12.38
CA LEU A 502 1.12 11.13 12.20
C LEU A 502 -0.01 10.42 12.96
N HIS A 503 -0.14 9.11 12.78
CA HIS A 503 -1.18 8.30 13.43
C HIS A 503 -1.04 8.27 14.95
N ARG A 504 0.19 8.24 15.48
CA ARG A 504 0.46 8.39 16.94
C ARG A 504 0.01 9.75 17.45
N THR A 505 0.34 10.82 16.73
CA THR A 505 0.02 12.20 17.10
C THR A 505 -1.50 12.40 17.23
N HIS A 506 -2.27 11.79 16.34
CA HIS A 506 -3.73 11.85 16.37
C HIS A 506 -4.40 10.71 17.15
N LYS A 507 -3.63 9.89 17.88
CA LYS A 507 -4.10 8.79 18.75
C LYS A 507 -5.01 7.77 18.05
N TRP A 508 -4.73 7.47 16.78
CA TRP A 508 -5.52 6.50 16.02
C TRP A 508 -5.07 5.05 16.21
N ILE A 509 -3.93 4.85 16.85
CA ILE A 509 -3.36 3.54 17.13
C ILE A 509 -4.05 2.95 18.36
N LEU A 510 -4.69 1.79 18.18
CA LEU A 510 -5.49 1.15 19.22
C LEU A 510 -4.65 0.34 20.21
N ASN A 511 -3.56 -0.25 19.75
CA ASN A 511 -2.64 -1.06 20.56
C ASN A 511 -1.20 -0.78 20.10
N PRO A 512 -0.42 0.06 20.78
CA PRO A 512 1.02 0.08 20.55
C PRO A 512 1.57 -1.33 20.86
N PRO A 513 2.37 -1.95 19.97
CA PRO A 513 2.89 -3.28 20.23
C PRO A 513 3.80 -3.24 21.46
N ALA A 514 3.81 -4.33 22.24
CA ALA A 514 4.72 -4.50 23.37
C ALA A 514 6.18 -4.53 22.90
N ASP A 515 6.40 -5.13 21.72
CA ASP A 515 7.66 -5.14 21.00
C ASP A 515 7.73 -3.97 20.01
N LEU A 516 8.87 -3.29 20.03
CA LEU A 516 9.16 -2.11 19.22
C LEU A 516 9.49 -2.45 17.76
N GLU A 517 8.89 -3.50 17.19
CA GLU A 517 9.17 -3.90 15.81
C GLU A 517 8.71 -2.76 14.86
N HIS A 518 9.72 -1.98 14.47
CA HIS A 518 9.85 -1.05 13.35
C HIS A 518 8.88 0.13 13.27
N GLY A 519 7.88 0.18 14.15
CA GLY A 519 6.98 1.31 14.26
C GLY A 519 6.12 1.54 13.01
N MET A 520 5.90 0.52 12.18
CA MET A 520 5.10 0.56 10.95
C MET A 520 3.69 -0.01 11.15
N TRP A 521 2.71 0.44 10.37
CA TRP A 521 1.28 0.17 10.58
C TRP A 521 0.59 -0.19 9.27
N GLY A 522 -0.46 -1.01 9.37
CA GLY A 522 -1.43 -1.21 8.29
C GLY A 522 -2.79 -0.56 8.63
N LEU A 523 -3.58 -0.27 7.60
CA LEU A 523 -4.94 0.29 7.67
C LEU A 523 -5.97 -0.76 7.22
N ARG A 524 -6.44 -1.62 8.11
CA ARG A 524 -7.30 -2.75 7.74
C ARG A 524 -8.78 -2.40 7.75
N ALA A 525 -9.55 -2.68 6.69
CA ALA A 525 -11.01 -2.67 6.81
C ALA A 525 -11.47 -3.78 7.77
N CYS A 526 -12.22 -3.40 8.79
CA CYS A 526 -12.69 -4.31 9.84
C CYS A 526 -14.09 -4.88 9.55
N ARG A 527 -14.96 -4.14 8.83
CA ARG A 527 -16.35 -4.53 8.56
C ARG A 527 -16.89 -3.92 7.27
N GLU A 528 -17.09 -4.73 6.24
CA GLU A 528 -17.66 -4.31 4.94
C GLU A 528 -19.05 -3.66 5.09
N ARG A 529 -19.90 -4.17 5.99
CA ARG A 529 -21.27 -3.66 6.18
C ARG A 529 -21.34 -2.22 6.71
N TRP A 530 -20.29 -1.76 7.38
CA TRP A 530 -20.24 -0.45 8.06
C TRP A 530 -19.09 0.45 7.58
N GLY A 531 -18.25 -0.02 6.64
CA GLY A 531 -17.10 0.74 6.14
C GLY A 531 -16.07 1.09 7.23
N SER A 532 -15.82 0.22 8.21
CA SER A 532 -14.87 0.49 9.30
C SER A 532 -13.44 0.15 8.94
N TYR A 533 -12.45 0.94 9.38
CA TYR A 533 -11.01 0.67 9.21
C TYR A 533 -10.26 0.82 10.53
N ALA A 534 -9.43 -0.15 10.90
CA ALA A 534 -8.56 -0.05 12.07
C ALA A 534 -7.10 0.08 11.63
N LEU A 535 -6.35 0.90 12.36
CA LEU A 535 -4.90 0.90 12.28
C LEU A 535 -4.34 -0.17 13.21
N THR A 536 -3.57 -1.09 12.64
CA THR A 536 -2.93 -2.19 13.37
C THR A 536 -1.42 -2.10 13.23
N ALA A 537 -0.69 -2.35 14.32
CA ALA A 537 0.76 -2.50 14.26
C ALA A 537 1.09 -3.70 13.37
N ASN A 538 2.11 -3.59 12.53
CA ASN A 538 2.57 -4.71 11.74
C ASN A 538 4.02 -5.05 12.12
N SER A 539 4.22 -6.18 12.79
CA SER A 539 5.54 -6.77 13.09
C SER A 539 6.25 -7.28 11.83
N LYS A 540 5.51 -7.56 10.76
CA LYS A 540 5.97 -8.21 9.53
C LYS A 540 6.43 -7.21 8.47
N SER A 541 7.07 -6.15 8.92
CA SER A 541 7.22 -4.94 8.11
C SER A 541 8.57 -4.86 7.37
N TRP A 542 9.37 -5.92 7.43
CA TRP A 542 10.69 -5.93 6.83
C TRP A 542 10.94 -7.23 6.04
N PRO A 543 11.21 -7.15 4.72
CA PRO A 543 11.48 -8.33 3.90
C PRO A 543 12.80 -9.00 4.27
N PRO A 544 12.83 -10.33 4.46
CA PRO A 544 14.08 -11.06 4.45
C PRO A 544 14.62 -11.17 3.02
N LEU A 545 15.94 -11.14 2.85
CA LEU A 545 16.74 -11.32 1.64
C LEU A 545 16.39 -10.37 0.49
N PHE A 546 16.15 -9.09 0.80
CA PHE A 546 15.87 -8.08 -0.22
C PHE A 546 16.93 -6.95 -0.25
N PRO A 547 17.99 -7.10 -1.07
CA PRO A 547 19.13 -6.17 -1.12
C PRO A 547 18.75 -4.73 -1.46
N GLU A 548 17.92 -4.52 -2.48
CA GLU A 548 17.51 -3.22 -2.96
C GLU A 548 16.70 -2.46 -1.91
N TYR A 549 15.79 -3.14 -1.22
CA TYR A 549 15.03 -2.54 -0.12
C TYR A 549 15.94 -2.16 1.07
N CYS A 550 16.92 -3.00 1.42
CA CYS A 550 17.91 -2.65 2.44
C CYS A 550 18.76 -1.45 2.00
N GLN A 551 19.16 -1.35 0.73
CA GLN A 551 19.88 -0.20 0.20
C GLN A 551 19.03 1.07 0.22
N LEU A 552 17.74 0.97 -0.11
CA LEU A 552 16.78 2.07 -0.02
C LEU A 552 16.74 2.63 1.40
N LEU A 553 16.61 1.78 2.42
CA LEU A 553 16.59 2.20 3.82
C LEU A 553 17.93 2.70 4.33
N LYS A 554 19.04 2.09 3.91
CA LYS A 554 20.40 2.56 4.24
C LYS A 554 20.64 3.98 3.74
N THR A 555 20.19 4.29 2.53
CA THR A 555 20.48 5.56 1.86
C THR A 555 19.47 6.65 2.24
N TYR A 556 18.20 6.29 2.38
CA TYR A 556 17.09 7.24 2.47
C TYR A 556 16.15 7.01 3.65
N GLY A 557 16.26 5.88 4.34
CA GLY A 557 15.44 5.56 5.50
C GLY A 557 15.86 6.34 6.75
N PRO A 558 15.07 6.26 7.84
CA PRO A 558 15.35 6.98 9.08
C PRO A 558 16.42 6.24 9.91
N LEU A 559 17.67 6.22 9.43
CA LEU A 559 18.77 5.40 9.98
C LEU A 559 19.00 5.58 11.48
N ALA A 560 18.87 6.82 11.98
CA ALA A 560 18.99 7.11 13.41
C ALA A 560 17.91 6.41 14.24
N GLU A 561 16.67 6.39 13.74
CA GLU A 561 15.55 5.70 14.39
C GLU A 561 15.72 4.18 14.30
N LEU A 562 16.13 3.64 13.13
CA LEU A 562 16.39 2.22 12.96
C LEU A 562 17.51 1.73 13.90
N THR A 563 18.57 2.52 14.06
CA THR A 563 19.67 2.25 15.00
C THR A 563 19.16 2.26 16.45
N ARG A 564 18.31 3.23 16.80
CA ARG A 564 17.72 3.34 18.13
C ARG A 564 16.82 2.13 18.44
N LEU A 565 15.96 1.74 17.50
CA LEU A 565 15.05 0.60 17.64
C LEU A 565 15.82 -0.71 17.81
N ALA A 566 16.85 -0.97 16.99
CA ALA A 566 17.69 -2.16 17.11
C ALA A 566 18.36 -2.27 18.49
N LYS A 567 18.87 -1.15 19.03
CA LYS A 567 19.44 -1.11 20.39
C LYS A 567 18.40 -1.37 21.47
N ILE A 568 17.21 -0.80 21.35
CA ILE A 568 16.17 -1.01 22.36
C ILE A 568 15.64 -2.44 22.33
N GLN A 569 15.50 -3.03 21.15
CA GLN A 569 15.08 -4.43 21.02
C GLN A 569 16.06 -5.37 21.72
N GLU A 570 17.34 -5.12 21.58
CA GLU A 570 18.41 -5.83 22.29
C GLU A 570 18.37 -5.64 23.81
N GLN A 571 18.05 -4.44 24.29
CA GLN A 571 18.02 -4.15 25.72
C GLN A 571 16.75 -4.61 26.42
N ARG A 572 15.60 -4.57 25.73
CA ARG A 572 14.28 -4.85 26.32
C ARG A 572 13.82 -6.28 26.15
N VAL A 573 14.34 -6.99 25.15
CA VAL A 573 13.92 -8.35 24.80
C VAL A 573 15.14 -9.26 24.64
N PRO A 574 16.07 -9.34 25.63
CA PRO A 574 17.27 -10.16 25.51
C PRO A 574 16.98 -11.65 25.33
N GLU A 575 15.80 -12.12 25.75
CA GLU A 575 15.35 -13.51 25.62
C GLU A 575 15.30 -13.96 24.16
N ARG A 576 15.01 -13.07 23.21
CA ARG A 576 15.04 -13.38 21.77
C ARG A 576 16.42 -13.81 21.29
N TYR A 577 17.48 -13.26 21.89
CA TYR A 577 18.86 -13.53 21.52
C TYR A 577 19.43 -14.72 22.31
N ALA A 578 18.94 -14.92 23.54
CA ALA A 578 19.24 -16.11 24.32
C ALA A 578 18.67 -17.37 23.64
N ASP A 579 17.42 -17.33 23.19
CA ASP A 579 16.80 -18.46 22.51
C ASP A 579 15.66 -18.05 21.58
N TRP A 580 16.00 -17.64 20.36
CA TRP A 580 15.03 -17.14 19.38
C TRP A 580 13.92 -18.16 19.06
N LEU A 581 14.26 -19.45 19.01
CA LEU A 581 13.32 -20.52 18.69
C LEU A 581 12.26 -20.65 19.79
N LEU A 582 12.69 -20.65 21.05
CA LEU A 582 11.79 -20.68 22.22
C LEU A 582 10.97 -19.39 22.31
N PHE A 583 11.58 -18.24 22.05
CA PHE A 583 10.93 -16.94 22.15
C PHE A 583 9.77 -16.80 21.14
N TYR A 584 10.01 -17.13 19.87
CA TYR A 584 9.01 -16.94 18.81
C TYR A 584 8.01 -18.09 18.68
N LEU A 585 8.40 -19.34 18.95
CA LEU A 585 7.52 -20.51 18.75
C LEU A 585 7.00 -21.11 20.07
N GLY A 586 7.56 -20.72 21.21
CA GLY A 586 7.24 -21.31 22.50
C GLY A 586 7.92 -22.67 22.74
N LYS A 587 7.81 -23.14 23.98
CA LYS A 587 8.59 -24.29 24.48
C LYS A 587 8.33 -25.59 23.74
N GLU A 588 7.05 -25.93 23.54
CA GLU A 588 6.67 -27.22 22.97
C GLU A 588 7.19 -27.39 21.53
N LEU A 589 7.01 -26.37 20.69
CA LEU A 589 7.45 -26.40 19.30
C LEU A 589 8.97 -26.35 19.19
N ALA A 590 9.64 -25.53 20.01
CA ALA A 590 11.10 -25.49 20.04
C ALA A 590 11.71 -26.85 20.42
N GLU A 591 11.14 -27.57 21.39
CA GLU A 591 11.58 -28.92 21.77
C GLU A 591 11.37 -29.94 20.63
N LYS A 592 10.22 -29.87 19.93
CA LYS A 592 9.92 -30.74 18.77
C LYS A 592 10.90 -30.53 17.61
N ILE A 593 11.15 -29.28 17.24
CA ILE A 593 12.09 -28.90 16.16
C ILE A 593 13.50 -29.37 16.49
N ARG A 594 13.96 -29.17 17.73
CA ARG A 594 15.28 -29.66 18.19
C ARG A 594 15.41 -31.16 18.17
N ALA A 595 14.32 -31.89 18.41
CA ALA A 595 14.27 -33.34 18.30
C ALA A 595 14.21 -33.83 16.84
N GLY A 596 14.13 -32.93 15.85
CA GLY A 596 13.95 -33.27 14.44
C GLY A 596 12.53 -33.70 14.07
N ASN A 597 11.55 -33.43 14.94
CA ASN A 597 10.15 -33.85 14.81
C ASN A 597 9.24 -32.62 14.59
N GLU A 598 9.48 -31.83 13.54
CA GLU A 598 8.56 -30.75 13.19
C GLU A 598 7.19 -31.33 12.79
N ASP A 599 6.12 -30.76 13.32
CA ASP A 599 4.75 -31.19 12.99
C ASP A 599 4.24 -30.36 11.79
N PRO A 600 4.12 -30.95 10.59
CA PRO A 600 3.60 -30.25 9.43
C PRO A 600 2.11 -29.89 9.55
N SER A 601 1.40 -30.33 10.61
CA SER A 601 0.03 -29.91 10.92
C SER A 601 -0.06 -28.69 11.85
N SER A 602 1.08 -28.15 12.30
CA SER A 602 1.12 -26.89 13.05
C SER A 602 0.64 -25.71 12.18
N GLY A 603 0.07 -24.68 12.82
CA GLY A 603 -0.43 -23.51 12.11
C GLY A 603 0.68 -22.82 11.30
N GLN A 604 0.30 -22.07 10.25
CA GLN A 604 1.24 -21.37 9.36
C GLN A 604 2.34 -20.59 10.11
N GLU A 605 1.97 -19.83 11.14
CA GLU A 605 2.87 -18.99 11.96
C GLU A 605 3.62 -19.77 13.06
N GLN A 606 3.36 -21.07 13.20
CA GLN A 606 3.97 -21.96 14.20
C GLN A 606 5.13 -22.78 13.64
N ARG A 607 5.48 -22.60 12.37
CA ARG A 607 6.61 -23.28 11.70
C ARG A 607 7.92 -22.54 11.93
N GLU A 608 9.04 -23.28 11.94
CA GLU A 608 10.37 -22.69 12.15
C GLU A 608 10.64 -21.55 11.17
N GLN A 609 10.39 -21.80 9.89
CA GLN A 609 10.69 -20.82 8.85
C GLN A 609 9.83 -19.55 8.93
N SER A 610 8.64 -19.60 9.54
CA SER A 610 7.85 -18.39 9.76
C SER A 610 8.58 -17.42 10.70
N ALA A 611 9.15 -17.95 11.80
CA ALA A 611 9.95 -17.16 12.72
C ALA A 611 11.24 -16.64 12.08
N VAL A 612 11.85 -17.44 11.19
CA VAL A 612 13.00 -16.99 10.40
C VAL A 612 12.63 -15.84 9.48
N PHE A 613 11.56 -16.00 8.69
CA PHE A 613 11.14 -15.03 7.69
C PHE A 613 10.73 -13.68 8.31
N TYR A 614 9.94 -13.70 9.38
CA TYR A 614 9.39 -12.47 9.97
C TYR A 614 10.29 -11.80 11.00
N HIS A 615 11.21 -12.54 11.62
CA HIS A 615 11.97 -12.00 12.76
C HIS A 615 13.48 -12.13 12.63
N VAL A 616 14.00 -13.35 12.43
CA VAL A 616 15.46 -13.58 12.45
C VAL A 616 16.14 -13.01 11.21
N GLY A 617 15.66 -13.35 10.02
CA GLY A 617 16.19 -12.85 8.74
C GLY A 617 16.19 -11.32 8.68
N PRO A 618 15.06 -10.65 8.96
CA PRO A 618 14.98 -9.19 9.00
C PRO A 618 15.97 -8.52 9.98
N ASP A 619 16.12 -9.03 11.22
CA ASP A 619 17.10 -8.49 12.18
C ASP A 619 18.54 -8.64 11.67
N VAL A 620 18.87 -9.81 11.10
CA VAL A 620 20.20 -10.06 10.51
C VAL A 620 20.49 -9.07 9.39
N MET A 621 19.54 -8.79 8.49
CA MET A 621 19.77 -7.91 7.35
C MET A 621 19.75 -6.45 7.70
N GLN A 622 18.86 -6.04 8.62
CA GLN A 622 18.89 -4.69 9.17
C GLN A 622 20.28 -4.41 9.75
N ARG A 623 20.80 -5.32 10.58
CA ARG A 623 22.12 -5.14 11.20
C ARG A 623 23.25 -5.21 10.19
N LEU A 624 23.28 -6.25 9.35
CA LEU A 624 24.39 -6.50 8.43
C LEU A 624 24.45 -5.49 7.27
N TRP A 625 23.30 -5.09 6.73
CA TRP A 625 23.24 -4.33 5.47
C TRP A 625 22.79 -2.89 5.63
N VAL A 626 21.97 -2.57 6.64
CA VAL A 626 21.49 -1.20 6.88
C VAL A 626 22.32 -0.49 7.94
N LEU A 627 22.66 -1.19 9.03
CA LEU A 627 23.48 -0.66 10.12
C LEU A 627 24.99 -0.93 9.94
N ASP A 628 25.38 -1.66 8.90
CA ASP A 628 26.76 -2.05 8.59
C ASP A 628 27.51 -2.71 9.77
N GLU A 629 26.80 -3.48 10.61
CA GLU A 629 27.42 -4.26 11.67
C GLU A 629 28.29 -5.41 11.09
N ASP A 630 29.37 -5.74 11.78
CA ASP A 630 30.21 -6.88 11.40
C ASP A 630 29.44 -8.21 11.55
N GLY A 631 29.50 -9.07 10.52
CA GLY A 631 28.78 -10.34 10.49
C GLY A 631 29.11 -11.28 11.65
N ALA A 632 30.37 -11.30 12.12
CA ALA A 632 30.72 -12.12 13.29
C ALA A 632 30.15 -11.53 14.59
N SER A 633 29.99 -10.20 14.66
CA SER A 633 29.26 -9.55 15.75
C SER A 633 27.78 -9.92 15.72
N VAL A 634 27.12 -9.84 14.57
CA VAL A 634 25.70 -10.20 14.43
C VAL A 634 25.45 -11.65 14.83
N GLU A 635 26.26 -12.58 14.32
CA GLU A 635 26.13 -14.01 14.65
C GLU A 635 26.33 -14.29 16.15
N ARG A 636 27.33 -13.68 16.80
CA ARG A 636 27.59 -13.87 18.23
C ARG A 636 26.46 -13.39 19.15
N ARG A 637 25.52 -12.59 18.65
CA ARG A 637 24.35 -12.14 19.44
C ARG A 637 23.42 -13.30 19.76
N PHE A 638 23.30 -14.28 18.87
CA PHE A 638 22.38 -15.41 19.03
C PHE A 638 23.07 -16.57 19.73
N GLN A 639 22.59 -16.95 20.93
CA GLN A 639 23.14 -18.09 21.67
C GLN A 639 22.63 -19.43 21.11
N THR A 640 21.34 -19.50 20.78
CA THR A 640 20.82 -20.56 19.89
C THR A 640 21.34 -20.31 18.47
N ALA A 641 21.88 -21.34 17.82
CA ALA A 641 22.39 -21.23 16.47
C ALA A 641 21.36 -20.59 15.53
N MET A 642 21.79 -19.61 14.73
CA MET A 642 20.94 -18.98 13.71
C MET A 642 20.56 -20.00 12.63
N PRO A 643 19.54 -19.73 11.80
CA PRO A 643 19.27 -20.57 10.64
C PRO A 643 20.45 -20.51 9.64
N PRO A 644 20.67 -21.59 8.87
CA PRO A 644 21.91 -21.78 8.12
C PRO A 644 22.14 -20.75 7.00
N ALA A 645 21.08 -20.22 6.39
CA ALA A 645 21.18 -19.19 5.36
C ALA A 645 21.72 -17.87 5.94
N GLU A 646 21.20 -17.43 7.09
CA GLU A 646 21.63 -16.24 7.81
C GLU A 646 23.06 -16.37 8.35
N GLN A 647 23.44 -17.55 8.86
CA GLN A 647 24.83 -17.86 9.20
C GLN A 647 25.74 -17.71 7.98
N ALA A 648 25.32 -18.24 6.82
CA ALA A 648 26.10 -18.15 5.59
C ALA A 648 26.33 -16.70 5.16
N LEU A 649 25.31 -15.84 5.25
CA LEU A 649 25.45 -14.40 4.97
C LEU A 649 26.49 -13.73 5.87
N CYS A 650 26.38 -13.96 7.19
CA CYS A 650 27.31 -13.40 8.18
C CYS A 650 28.75 -13.87 7.93
N ARG A 651 28.94 -15.17 7.74
CA ARG A 651 30.26 -15.79 7.62
C ARG A 651 30.91 -15.58 6.25
N ALA A 652 30.14 -15.47 5.17
CA ALA A 652 30.63 -15.12 3.84
C ALA A 652 31.00 -13.63 3.71
N GLY A 653 30.72 -12.83 4.75
CA GLY A 653 30.88 -11.38 4.73
C GLY A 653 30.07 -10.76 3.60
N ALA A 654 28.79 -11.11 3.53
CA ALA A 654 27.86 -10.59 2.54
C ALA A 654 27.70 -9.07 2.71
N LYS A 655 27.80 -8.33 1.62
CA LYS A 655 27.66 -6.87 1.57
C LYS A 655 26.77 -6.43 0.42
N LEU A 656 26.12 -5.29 0.60
CA LEU A 656 25.44 -4.59 -0.49
C LEU A 656 26.47 -3.83 -1.33
N MET A 657 26.39 -4.00 -2.65
CA MET A 657 27.16 -3.25 -3.65
C MET A 657 26.16 -2.54 -4.58
N SER A 658 26.46 -1.30 -5.00
CA SER A 658 25.60 -0.47 -5.88
C SER A 658 26.32 -0.02 -7.14
#